data_AF-A0A950N7V3-F1
#
_entry.id   AF-A0A950N7V3-F1
#
_cell.length_a   1.000
_cell.length_b   1.000
_cell.length_c   1.000
_cell.angle_alpha   90.00
_cell.angle_beta   90.00
_cell.angle_gamma   90.00
#
_symmetry.space_group_name_H-M   'P 1'
#
loop_
_entity.id
_entity.type
_entity.pdbx_description
1 polymer ?
#
loop_
_entity_poly.entity_id
_entity_poly.type
_entity_poly.pdbx_seq_one_letter_code
_entity_poly.pdbx_strand_id
1 'polypeptide(L)'
;MKTIAALTLLLLAFCPTADGAVRGKKIVLLAGPLDSHPKDTHEYERNIILLKHALDGALKDVRVEVHFDGWPADPSTLDDADTIFITSGGCDHKLEDHPLYVGERFKVLEKQMKRGCGILFHHWSTFHPAKYHDAITEWVGGYFDYETGSAPNKWYSKIETKDYSTVLLAPEHPIARGVKPFKVKEEFYFNLRFRENDPRLKWILAKDGSDPRAAAVGWAVERADGGRGWGFTGGHYFANWWIPEFRKLVLNAIAWTAKIEVPEGGVESTLDDPVRALILTGHNHPAHDWKSTTAALIHVLEQDPRMRVDVTENPEDLAGKRLETVDLLVLNYNNWDKPGLSDAAKAGFLKYLGRGGGLSVIHFADGAWNRTLPAKDSEWEEYRTKVLRRAWMHPDSAHDPFGAFTVTPTAAKHEITSGLAAFDTNDELYVKQTGEQPIEPLVTATSKVTNSEEPLAWAYDVDKARVFQTLLGHSADSIRKAGPLIRRGSVWAAKRAPLSFDPPKERTEKATFRNGARWTGQAPPPKPEPAKPPKVLPSDPGLEGGKGGHWGQSGEKDWADARWNQADVGPFMTSALKVGDRTILRAISVKVGDGGVVFDPADCTIRAGWTGGFLAFSPARYGLIEMPKIAGQVQFALPSGPGWDAPVKYRGLHLAGNRVVFEYEVGDAKVLEASGFEDGMFVRTLEIGPHGRARRLTLCETGRVFSVFGAAPDGNVVEIAASREPLRITITTGAMASAPAKFDLTPKARWGKPVETRGLLSKEKGPYVVDTLTVPYENPWKALMFLSGIDFFRNGDAAVSTIHGDVWIVSGIDEKLEKLTWKRYATGLYQALGLKIVDDQVYVLGRDRITKLRDLDGDGEADDYENFCADLPTSAGGHDYITCLETDA
;
A
#
# COMPACT_ATOMS: atom_id res chain seq x y z
N MET A 1 -50.50 -37.89 62.23
CA MET A 1 -50.11 -38.57 60.98
C MET A 1 -49.48 -37.54 60.05
N LYS A 2 -48.26 -37.81 59.55
CA LYS A 2 -47.58 -37.41 58.28
C LYS A 2 -48.05 -36.11 57.59
N THR A 3 -47.24 -35.17 57.07
CA THR A 3 -45.81 -35.10 56.69
C THR A 3 -45.50 -33.67 56.19
N ILE A 4 -44.31 -33.16 56.56
CA ILE A 4 -43.31 -32.35 55.79
C ILE A 4 -43.73 -31.06 55.06
N ALA A 5 -43.18 -29.93 55.51
CA ALA A 5 -42.60 -28.87 54.67
C ALA A 5 -41.38 -28.25 55.39
N ALA A 6 -40.27 -28.12 54.69
CA ALA A 6 -38.94 -27.79 55.21
C ALA A 6 -38.76 -26.28 55.46
N LEU A 7 -38.09 -25.95 56.57
CA LEU A 7 -37.66 -24.62 56.95
C LEU A 7 -36.12 -24.54 56.85
N THR A 8 -35.62 -23.62 56.03
CA THR A 8 -34.20 -23.33 55.85
C THR A 8 -33.65 -22.56 57.07
N LEU A 9 -32.61 -23.10 57.71
CA LEU A 9 -31.95 -22.48 58.86
C LEU A 9 -30.69 -21.71 58.43
N LEU A 10 -30.60 -20.46 58.90
CA LEU A 10 -29.46 -19.55 58.80
C LEU A 10 -28.33 -20.00 59.75
N LEU A 11 -27.08 -20.04 59.29
CA LEU A 11 -25.90 -20.12 60.16
C LEU A 11 -24.77 -19.24 59.62
N LEU A 12 -24.45 -18.21 60.40
CA LEU A 12 -23.33 -17.28 60.23
C LEU A 12 -22.00 -18.02 60.35
N ALA A 13 -21.11 -17.83 59.38
CA ALA A 13 -19.70 -18.17 59.48
C ALA A 13 -18.85 -16.90 59.36
N PHE A 14 -18.09 -16.64 60.43
CA PHE A 14 -16.99 -15.67 60.48
C PHE A 14 -15.99 -16.00 59.37
N CYS A 15 -15.76 -15.07 58.45
CA CYS A 15 -14.71 -15.15 57.44
C CYS A 15 -13.45 -14.49 58.01
N PRO A 16 -12.26 -15.12 57.96
CA PRO A 16 -11.03 -14.46 58.36
C PRO A 16 -10.72 -13.33 57.37
N THR A 17 -10.32 -12.18 57.91
CA THR A 17 -9.69 -11.10 57.15
C THR A 17 -8.44 -11.65 56.48
N ALA A 18 -8.47 -11.79 55.16
CA ALA A 18 -7.26 -12.04 54.38
C ALA A 18 -6.34 -10.82 54.54
N ASP A 19 -5.16 -11.05 55.11
CA ASP A 19 -4.02 -10.14 55.02
C ASP A 19 -3.86 -9.68 53.56
N GLY A 20 -3.85 -8.37 53.37
CA GLY A 20 -3.65 -7.72 52.08
C GLY A 20 -2.24 -7.99 51.57
N ALA A 21 -2.08 -9.06 50.79
CA ALA A 21 -0.94 -9.15 49.88
C ALA A 21 -0.98 -7.92 48.97
N VAL A 22 0.02 -7.04 49.09
CA VAL A 22 0.14 -5.86 48.23
C VAL A 22 0.25 -6.37 46.79
N ARG A 23 -0.83 -6.20 46.04
CA ARG A 23 -0.87 -6.51 44.62
C ARG A 23 0.18 -5.65 43.91
N GLY A 24 1.06 -6.29 43.14
CA GLY A 24 2.04 -5.60 42.31
C GLY A 24 1.39 -4.59 41.36
N LYS A 25 2.11 -3.50 41.07
CA LYS A 25 1.58 -2.41 40.24
C LYS A 25 1.38 -2.85 38.80
N LYS A 26 0.33 -2.36 38.14
CA LYS A 26 0.03 -2.67 36.74
C LYS A 26 -0.01 -1.43 35.87
N ILE A 27 0.83 -1.41 34.84
CA ILE A 27 0.86 -0.37 33.80
C ILE A 27 0.29 -0.96 32.52
N VAL A 28 -0.65 -0.26 31.90
CA VAL A 28 -1.20 -0.63 30.59
C VAL A 28 -0.82 0.43 29.56
N LEU A 29 -0.15 0.02 28.48
CA LEU A 29 0.21 0.86 27.35
C LEU A 29 -0.68 0.52 26.16
N LEU A 30 -1.36 1.51 25.60
CA LEU A 30 -2.24 1.38 24.43
C LEU A 30 -1.64 2.13 23.25
N ALA A 31 -1.38 1.42 22.15
CA ALA A 31 -1.00 2.02 20.87
C ALA A 31 -2.18 1.96 19.91
N GLY A 32 -2.58 3.12 19.37
CA GLY A 32 -3.52 3.21 18.25
C GLY A 32 -2.98 2.59 16.97
N PRO A 33 -3.84 2.37 15.97
CA PRO A 33 -3.38 1.98 14.65
C PRO A 33 -2.46 3.05 14.06
N LEU A 34 -1.56 2.61 13.21
CA LEU A 34 -0.70 3.46 12.42
C LEU A 34 -1.51 4.29 11.43
N ASP A 35 -1.22 5.58 11.35
CA ASP A 35 -1.77 6.54 10.41
C ASP A 35 -0.93 6.67 9.11
N SER A 36 -1.24 7.66 8.28
CA SER A 36 -0.58 7.91 6.98
C SER A 36 0.75 8.67 7.08
N HIS A 37 1.25 8.94 8.28
CA HIS A 37 2.49 9.70 8.46
C HIS A 37 3.71 8.94 7.92
N PRO A 38 4.76 9.66 7.48
CA PRO A 38 6.00 9.05 6.98
C PRO A 38 6.63 8.08 7.99
N LYS A 39 7.45 7.14 7.49
CA LYS A 39 8.27 6.26 8.34
C LYS A 39 9.08 7.09 9.35
N ASP A 40 9.23 6.58 10.58
CA ASP A 40 9.85 7.21 11.75
C ASP A 40 9.05 8.38 12.38
N THR A 41 7.82 8.64 11.92
CA THR A 41 6.86 9.54 12.56
C THR A 41 5.58 8.79 12.96
N HIS A 42 5.00 9.13 14.12
CA HIS A 42 3.82 8.46 14.71
C HIS A 42 3.94 6.94 14.79
N GLU A 43 5.09 6.49 15.28
CA GLU A 43 5.43 5.08 15.45
C GLU A 43 4.79 4.52 16.73
N TYR A 44 3.47 4.62 16.88
CA TYR A 44 2.73 4.32 18.11
C TYR A 44 3.04 2.94 18.69
N GLU A 45 3.11 1.92 17.83
CA GLU A 45 3.43 0.55 18.25
C GLU A 45 4.89 0.43 18.71
N ARG A 46 5.85 0.99 17.96
CA ARG A 46 7.27 0.99 18.33
C ARG A 46 7.52 1.77 19.62
N ASN A 47 6.78 2.86 19.84
CA ASN A 47 6.82 3.65 21.09
C ASN A 47 6.52 2.74 22.29
N ILE A 48 5.41 2.00 22.27
CA ILE A 48 5.02 1.20 23.43
C ILE A 48 5.87 -0.07 23.58
N ILE A 49 6.41 -0.64 22.49
CA ILE A 49 7.37 -1.76 22.57
C ILE A 49 8.65 -1.30 23.27
N LEU A 50 9.19 -0.14 22.88
CA LEU A 50 10.38 0.43 23.48
C LEU A 50 10.14 0.84 24.94
N LEU A 51 9.00 1.47 25.22
CA LEU A 51 8.60 1.85 26.58
C LEU A 51 8.44 0.62 27.48
N LYS A 52 7.80 -0.45 27.00
CA LYS A 52 7.70 -1.69 27.75
C LYS A 52 9.08 -2.25 28.09
N HIS A 53 9.97 -2.33 27.10
CA HIS A 53 11.33 -2.79 27.34
C HIS A 53 12.08 -1.93 28.37
N ALA A 54 11.96 -0.61 28.29
CA ALA A 54 12.56 0.33 29.24
C ALA A 54 11.95 0.18 30.65
N LEU A 55 10.64 0.05 30.78
CA LEU A 55 9.94 -0.11 32.06
C LEU A 55 10.24 -1.46 32.71
N ASP A 56 10.24 -2.56 31.94
CA ASP A 56 10.58 -3.89 32.45
C ASP A 56 12.02 -3.93 32.99
N GLY A 57 12.95 -3.17 32.38
CA GLY A 57 14.33 -3.05 32.85
C GLY A 57 14.53 -2.09 34.02
N ALA A 58 13.69 -1.05 34.12
CA ALA A 58 13.84 0.03 35.10
C ALA A 58 13.06 -0.20 36.41
N LEU A 59 11.84 -0.75 36.32
CA LEU A 59 10.92 -0.89 37.44
C LEU A 59 10.77 -2.36 37.84
N LYS A 60 11.15 -2.68 39.08
CA LYS A 60 10.98 -4.02 39.65
C LYS A 60 9.56 -4.18 40.21
N ASP A 61 9.05 -5.41 40.19
CA ASP A 61 7.74 -5.78 40.76
C ASP A 61 6.54 -5.02 40.14
N VAL A 62 6.71 -4.58 38.89
CA VAL A 62 5.66 -3.93 38.08
C VAL A 62 5.31 -4.81 36.88
N ARG A 63 4.02 -5.05 36.69
CA ARG A 63 3.50 -5.72 35.49
C ARG A 63 3.20 -4.68 34.42
N VAL A 64 3.95 -4.70 33.33
CA VAL A 64 3.72 -3.84 32.16
C VAL A 64 3.06 -4.64 31.05
N GLU A 65 1.87 -4.23 30.64
CA GLU A 65 1.14 -4.78 29.50
C GLU A 65 1.10 -3.79 28.34
N VAL A 66 1.17 -4.34 27.13
CA VAL A 66 1.03 -3.59 25.89
C VAL A 66 -0.17 -4.12 25.13
N HIS A 67 -0.96 -3.21 24.57
CA HIS A 67 -2.06 -3.54 23.68
C HIS A 67 -2.00 -2.64 22.45
N PHE A 68 -2.24 -3.24 21.29
CA PHE A 68 -2.12 -2.59 19.97
C PHE A 68 -3.53 -2.44 19.36
N ASP A 69 -3.63 -1.81 18.17
CA ASP A 69 -4.91 -1.49 17.49
C ASP A 69 -5.88 -0.63 18.34
N GLY A 70 -5.31 0.18 19.23
CA GLY A 70 -5.99 1.16 20.06
C GLY A 70 -6.65 0.61 21.32
N TRP A 71 -6.89 -0.70 21.43
CA TRP A 71 -7.65 -1.24 22.56
C TRP A 71 -7.32 -2.71 22.90
N PRO A 72 -7.34 -3.11 24.18
CA PRO A 72 -7.18 -4.50 24.58
C PRO A 72 -8.28 -5.40 24.01
N ALA A 73 -7.89 -6.60 23.55
CA ALA A 73 -8.85 -7.61 23.09
C ALA A 73 -9.82 -8.04 24.20
N ASP A 74 -9.33 -8.13 25.43
CA ASP A 74 -10.14 -8.27 26.64
C ASP A 74 -10.06 -6.99 27.49
N PRO A 75 -11.11 -6.14 27.49
CA PRO A 75 -11.15 -4.91 28.27
C PRO A 75 -11.06 -5.12 29.79
N SER A 76 -11.32 -6.34 30.29
CA SER A 76 -11.21 -6.64 31.73
C SER A 76 -9.81 -6.38 32.28
N THR A 77 -8.78 -6.42 31.42
CA THR A 77 -7.41 -6.07 31.78
C THR A 77 -7.25 -4.62 32.26
N LEU A 78 -8.21 -3.74 31.98
CA LEU A 78 -8.19 -2.34 32.46
C LEU A 78 -8.75 -2.19 33.87
N ASP A 79 -9.52 -3.16 34.38
CA ASP A 79 -10.23 -3.07 35.67
C ASP A 79 -9.28 -2.99 36.87
N ASP A 80 -8.04 -3.41 36.67
CA ASP A 80 -7.02 -3.50 37.71
C ASP A 80 -5.75 -2.71 37.36
N ALA A 81 -5.76 -1.92 36.29
CA ALA A 81 -4.66 -1.03 35.90
C ALA A 81 -4.43 0.06 36.97
N ASP A 82 -3.18 0.33 37.33
CA ASP A 82 -2.82 1.51 38.14
C ASP A 82 -2.64 2.75 37.26
N THR A 83 -2.21 2.57 36.02
CA THR A 83 -2.19 3.64 35.02
C THR A 83 -2.40 3.11 33.59
N ILE A 84 -2.96 3.96 32.74
CA ILE A 84 -3.19 3.70 31.31
C ILE A 84 -2.49 4.80 30.51
N PHE A 85 -1.50 4.43 29.70
CA PHE A 85 -0.84 5.31 28.73
C PHE A 85 -1.43 5.11 27.35
N ILE A 86 -1.78 6.18 26.66
CA ILE A 86 -2.37 6.13 25.31
C ILE A 86 -1.48 6.93 24.37
N THR A 87 -1.03 6.28 23.29
CA THR A 87 -0.41 6.93 22.14
C THR A 87 -1.16 6.46 20.90
N SER A 88 -1.80 7.38 20.19
CA SER A 88 -2.68 7.07 19.06
C SER A 88 -2.89 8.32 18.20
N GLY A 89 -3.65 8.17 17.11
CA GLY A 89 -4.28 9.31 16.45
C GLY A 89 -5.23 10.08 17.36
N GLY A 90 -5.54 11.31 16.93
CA GLY A 90 -6.55 12.18 17.53
C GLY A 90 -7.95 11.94 16.96
N CYS A 91 -8.81 12.94 17.08
CA CYS A 91 -10.19 12.89 16.57
C CYS A 91 -10.57 14.09 15.68
N ASP A 92 -9.58 14.82 15.18
CA ASP A 92 -9.77 16.00 14.32
C ASP A 92 -10.17 15.67 12.88
N HIS A 93 -9.89 14.45 12.43
CA HIS A 93 -10.32 13.93 11.13
C HIS A 93 -11.55 13.04 11.24
N LYS A 94 -11.46 11.95 12.02
CA LYS A 94 -12.58 11.05 12.35
C LYS A 94 -12.61 10.80 13.84
N LEU A 95 -13.81 10.70 14.42
CA LEU A 95 -13.95 10.52 15.87
C LEU A 95 -13.32 9.21 16.35
N GLU A 96 -13.41 8.16 15.54
CA GLU A 96 -12.97 6.80 15.82
C GLU A 96 -11.45 6.60 15.73
N ASP A 97 -10.72 7.56 15.16
CA ASP A 97 -9.25 7.52 15.08
C ASP A 97 -8.62 7.56 16.48
N HIS A 98 -9.27 8.24 17.42
CA HIS A 98 -8.93 8.14 18.83
C HIS A 98 -9.62 6.91 19.44
N PRO A 99 -8.87 5.94 20.01
CA PRO A 99 -9.44 4.68 20.48
C PRO A 99 -10.50 4.81 21.58
N LEU A 100 -10.53 5.95 22.27
CA LEU A 100 -11.41 6.24 23.38
C LEU A 100 -12.87 6.43 22.94
N TYR A 101 -13.10 6.82 21.68
CA TYR A 101 -14.42 7.18 21.17
C TYR A 101 -15.07 6.11 20.29
N VAL A 102 -14.49 4.91 20.24
CA VAL A 102 -15.10 3.76 19.56
C VAL A 102 -16.06 3.05 20.51
N GLY A 103 -17.35 3.07 20.18
CA GLY A 103 -18.40 2.41 20.98
C GLY A 103 -18.44 2.90 22.43
N GLU A 104 -18.44 1.96 23.38
CA GLU A 104 -18.61 2.23 24.82
C GLU A 104 -17.28 2.42 25.59
N ARG A 105 -16.16 2.52 24.88
CA ARG A 105 -14.81 2.57 25.47
C ARG A 105 -14.59 3.78 26.39
N PHE A 106 -15.20 4.91 26.09
CA PHE A 106 -15.17 6.08 26.97
C PHE A 106 -15.76 5.77 28.36
N LYS A 107 -16.89 5.05 28.43
CA LYS A 107 -17.50 4.65 29.71
C LYS A 107 -16.63 3.66 30.47
N VAL A 108 -15.93 2.77 29.75
CA VAL A 108 -14.95 1.86 30.36
C VAL A 108 -13.83 2.64 31.03
N LEU A 109 -13.25 3.65 30.37
CA LEU A 109 -12.23 4.51 30.99
C LEU A 109 -12.81 5.34 32.14
N GLU A 110 -14.02 5.88 32.00
CA GLU A 110 -14.65 6.66 33.07
C GLU A 110 -14.80 5.85 34.36
N LYS A 111 -15.15 4.55 34.26
CA LYS A 111 -15.14 3.61 35.40
C LYS A 111 -13.76 3.53 36.05
N GLN A 112 -12.69 3.47 35.26
CA GLN A 112 -11.32 3.43 35.79
C GLN A 112 -10.90 4.76 36.41
N MET A 113 -11.34 5.88 35.82
CA MET A 113 -11.05 7.21 36.36
C MET A 113 -11.70 7.37 37.73
N LYS A 114 -12.97 6.98 37.89
CA LYS A 114 -13.69 6.94 39.18
C LYS A 114 -13.04 6.03 40.23
N ARG A 115 -12.32 4.99 39.81
CA ARG A 115 -11.52 4.11 40.69
C ARG A 115 -10.21 4.78 41.16
N GLY A 116 -9.79 5.88 40.54
CA GLY A 116 -8.51 6.54 40.82
C GLY A 116 -7.33 5.99 40.01
N CYS A 117 -7.59 5.30 38.89
CA CYS A 117 -6.57 4.87 37.93
C CYS A 117 -5.90 6.10 37.29
N GLY A 118 -4.57 6.07 37.10
CA GLY A 118 -3.87 7.13 36.39
C GLY A 118 -4.09 7.07 34.86
N ILE A 119 -3.99 8.19 34.17
CA ILE A 119 -4.11 8.24 32.70
C ILE A 119 -3.11 9.21 32.08
N LEU A 120 -2.59 8.84 30.91
CA LEU A 120 -1.69 9.67 30.12
C LEU A 120 -2.13 9.73 28.66
N PHE A 121 -2.19 10.94 28.10
CA PHE A 121 -2.34 11.16 26.66
C PHE A 121 -1.03 11.69 26.08
N HIS A 122 -0.53 11.01 25.05
CA HIS A 122 0.76 11.25 24.42
C HIS A 122 0.59 11.67 22.96
N HIS A 123 1.19 12.81 22.63
CA HIS A 123 1.19 13.42 21.30
C HIS A 123 -0.24 13.59 20.75
N TRP A 124 -0.56 13.07 19.57
CA TRP A 124 -1.85 13.29 18.90
C TRP A 124 -3.06 12.75 19.70
N SER A 125 -2.86 11.83 20.65
CA SER A 125 -3.96 11.40 21.52
C SER A 125 -4.45 12.50 22.50
N THR A 126 -3.86 13.71 22.48
CA THR A 126 -4.36 14.87 23.26
C THR A 126 -5.50 15.62 22.58
N PHE A 127 -5.90 15.20 21.36
CA PHE A 127 -6.99 15.81 20.60
C PHE A 127 -8.31 15.17 21.02
N HIS A 128 -9.21 16.00 21.55
CA HIS A 128 -10.51 15.56 22.05
C HIS A 128 -11.61 16.49 21.54
N PRO A 129 -12.82 15.99 21.22
CA PRO A 129 -13.90 16.82 20.70
C PRO A 129 -14.57 17.61 21.83
N ALA A 130 -15.18 18.75 21.51
CA ALA A 130 -15.73 19.69 22.48
C ALA A 130 -16.67 19.05 23.51
N LYS A 131 -17.48 18.07 23.07
CA LYS A 131 -18.41 17.34 23.95
C LYS A 131 -17.75 16.59 25.12
N TYR A 132 -16.43 16.33 25.08
CA TYR A 132 -15.72 15.62 26.14
C TYR A 132 -14.70 16.50 26.89
N HIS A 133 -14.54 17.79 26.52
CA HIS A 133 -13.53 18.67 27.10
C HIS A 133 -13.59 18.75 28.62
N ASP A 134 -14.78 18.83 29.22
CA ASP A 134 -14.92 18.88 30.69
C ASP A 134 -14.35 17.64 31.38
N ALA A 135 -14.68 16.46 30.86
CA ALA A 135 -14.22 15.18 31.39
C ALA A 135 -12.70 15.03 31.20
N ILE A 136 -12.19 15.31 30.00
CA ILE A 136 -10.77 15.25 29.69
C ILE A 136 -9.97 16.23 30.55
N THR A 137 -10.49 17.43 30.76
CA THR A 137 -9.86 18.42 31.64
C THR A 137 -9.85 17.95 33.09
N GLU A 138 -10.84 17.21 33.57
CA GLU A 138 -10.76 16.54 34.88
C GLU A 138 -9.71 15.45 34.90
N TRP A 139 -9.59 14.68 33.82
CA TRP A 139 -8.72 13.51 33.76
C TRP A 139 -7.25 13.88 33.68
N VAL A 140 -6.89 14.83 32.81
CA VAL A 140 -5.49 15.20 32.51
C VAL A 140 -5.18 16.68 32.65
N GLY A 141 -6.16 17.55 32.92
CA GLY A 141 -5.93 18.97 33.23
C GLY A 141 -5.88 19.92 32.02
N GLY A 142 -5.69 19.39 30.81
CA GLY A 142 -5.61 20.17 29.57
C GLY A 142 -5.66 19.30 28.33
N TYR A 143 -5.85 19.93 27.16
CA TYR A 143 -6.05 19.24 25.88
C TYR A 143 -5.73 20.16 24.68
N PHE A 144 -5.60 19.55 23.49
CA PHE A 144 -5.52 20.27 22.24
C PHE A 144 -6.91 20.64 21.73
N ASP A 145 -7.15 21.93 21.49
CA ASP A 145 -8.44 22.44 21.07
C ASP A 145 -8.45 22.76 19.56
N TYR A 146 -9.03 21.84 18.80
CA TYR A 146 -9.16 21.91 17.34
C TYR A 146 -10.53 22.41 16.87
N GLU A 147 -11.49 22.71 17.76
CA GLU A 147 -12.87 23.02 17.38
C GLU A 147 -13.30 24.46 17.68
N THR A 148 -12.71 25.11 18.69
CA THR A 148 -13.23 26.39 19.23
C THR A 148 -12.40 27.63 18.89
N GLY A 149 -11.39 27.50 18.03
CA GLY A 149 -10.52 28.61 17.64
C GLY A 149 -11.06 29.48 16.51
N SER A 150 -10.37 30.60 16.30
CA SER A 150 -10.69 31.60 15.28
C SER A 150 -9.85 31.47 14.01
N ALA A 151 -8.98 30.47 13.92
CA ALA A 151 -8.14 30.22 12.74
C ALA A 151 -8.98 29.64 11.58
N PRO A 152 -8.47 29.66 10.32
CA PRO A 152 -9.20 29.10 9.17
C PRO A 152 -9.59 27.62 9.33
N ASN A 153 -8.79 26.85 10.07
CA ASN A 153 -9.06 25.45 10.43
C ASN A 153 -9.89 25.31 11.73
N LYS A 154 -10.33 26.42 12.33
CA LYS A 154 -11.03 26.51 13.63
C LYS A 154 -10.21 26.05 14.84
N TRP A 155 -8.89 25.95 14.72
CA TRP A 155 -8.04 25.53 15.84
C TRP A 155 -7.70 26.70 16.76
N TYR A 156 -7.84 26.49 18.07
CA TYR A 156 -7.31 27.41 19.09
C TYR A 156 -5.84 27.09 19.38
N SER A 157 -5.54 25.80 19.51
CA SER A 157 -4.19 25.30 19.72
C SER A 157 -3.37 25.34 18.44
N LYS A 158 -2.05 25.42 18.60
CA LYS A 158 -1.09 25.57 17.50
C LYS A 158 -0.14 24.38 17.47
N ILE A 159 0.32 24.06 16.27
CA ILE A 159 1.28 22.99 16.00
C ILE A 159 2.47 23.62 15.26
N GLU A 160 3.69 23.26 15.65
CA GLU A 160 4.89 23.69 14.94
C GLU A 160 6.02 22.67 15.07
N THR A 161 6.60 22.33 13.93
CA THR A 161 7.71 21.39 13.81
C THR A 161 9.04 22.11 13.66
N LYS A 162 9.90 22.03 14.69
CA LYS A 162 11.25 22.64 14.67
C LYS A 162 12.16 22.08 15.77
N ASP A 163 13.39 22.58 15.82
CA ASP A 163 14.31 22.38 16.93
C ASP A 163 13.96 23.31 18.11
N TYR A 164 13.76 22.72 19.28
CA TYR A 164 13.41 23.40 20.52
C TYR A 164 14.49 23.23 21.59
N SER A 165 14.59 24.21 22.49
CA SER A 165 15.17 24.02 23.83
C SER A 165 14.05 23.99 24.86
N THR A 166 14.05 22.98 25.73
CA THR A 166 12.99 22.81 26.74
C THR A 166 13.33 23.51 28.06
N VAL A 167 12.30 23.88 28.81
CA VAL A 167 12.42 24.46 30.17
C VAL A 167 11.52 23.68 31.12
N LEU A 168 12.02 23.36 32.31
CA LEU A 168 11.23 22.77 33.38
C LEU A 168 10.55 23.89 34.18
N LEU A 169 9.22 23.85 34.23
CA LEU A 169 8.41 24.87 34.92
C LEU A 169 8.12 24.50 36.38
N ALA A 170 8.18 23.21 36.73
CA ALA A 170 8.02 22.70 38.08
C ALA A 170 9.09 21.64 38.38
N PRO A 171 10.36 22.05 38.56
CA PRO A 171 11.49 21.14 38.75
C PRO A 171 11.39 20.29 40.03
N GLU A 172 10.62 20.73 41.02
CA GLU A 172 10.34 20.00 42.26
C GLU A 172 9.32 18.86 42.09
N HIS A 173 8.54 18.87 41.02
CA HIS A 173 7.52 17.86 40.78
C HIS A 173 8.16 16.48 40.53
N PRO A 174 7.60 15.37 41.03
CA PRO A 174 8.18 14.04 40.81
C PRO A 174 8.47 13.69 39.35
N ILE A 175 7.63 14.16 38.42
CA ILE A 175 7.83 13.95 36.97
C ILE A 175 9.14 14.58 36.47
N ALA A 176 9.57 15.70 37.05
CA ALA A 176 10.79 16.42 36.67
C ALA A 176 12.07 15.88 37.34
N ARG A 177 11.97 14.92 38.27
CA ARG A 177 13.13 14.39 39.01
C ARG A 177 14.19 13.83 38.07
N GLY A 178 15.41 14.34 38.22
CA GLY A 178 16.58 13.96 37.41
C GLY A 178 16.50 14.33 35.91
N VAL A 179 15.43 15.00 35.46
CA VAL A 179 15.33 15.54 34.11
C VAL A 179 16.08 16.86 34.05
N LYS A 180 16.89 17.05 33.02
CA LYS A 180 17.56 18.33 32.72
C LYS A 180 16.89 18.96 31.49
N PRO A 181 16.93 20.30 31.33
CA PRO A 181 16.61 20.94 30.06
C PRO A 181 17.34 20.28 28.90
N PHE A 182 16.64 20.03 27.80
CA PHE A 182 17.19 19.30 26.65
C PHE A 182 16.78 19.96 25.32
N LYS A 183 17.54 19.65 24.26
CA LYS A 183 17.22 20.04 22.90
C LYS A 183 16.52 18.91 22.18
N VAL A 184 15.52 19.23 21.38
CA VAL A 184 14.73 18.22 20.66
C VAL A 184 14.16 18.79 19.38
N LYS A 185 14.19 18.02 18.29
CA LYS A 185 13.39 18.29 17.11
C LYS A 185 12.02 17.65 17.32
N GLU A 186 10.97 18.44 17.34
CA GLU A 186 9.64 17.96 17.69
C GLU A 186 8.54 18.73 16.95
N GLU A 187 7.38 18.10 16.81
CA GLU A 187 6.13 18.74 16.43
C GLU A 187 5.32 19.03 17.71
N PHE A 188 5.74 20.05 18.47
CA PHE A 188 5.04 20.38 19.70
C PHE A 188 3.72 21.07 19.42
N TYR A 189 2.73 20.72 20.23
CA TYR A 189 1.48 21.46 20.33
C TYR A 189 1.52 22.42 21.51
N PHE A 190 1.11 23.65 21.28
CA PHE A 190 1.18 24.75 22.24
C PHE A 190 -0.04 25.67 22.11
N ASN A 191 -0.16 26.65 23.00
CA ASN A 191 -1.43 27.40 23.18
C ASN A 191 -2.59 26.43 23.47
N LEU A 192 -2.38 25.54 24.45
CA LEU A 192 -3.33 24.51 24.85
C LEU A 192 -4.43 25.07 25.76
N ARG A 193 -5.57 24.38 25.80
CA ARG A 193 -6.60 24.65 26.81
C ARG A 193 -6.25 23.92 28.09
N PHE A 194 -6.38 24.65 29.19
CA PHE A 194 -6.13 24.15 30.55
C PHE A 194 -7.29 24.53 31.45
N ARG A 195 -7.49 23.76 32.51
CA ARG A 195 -8.40 24.18 33.56
C ARG A 195 -7.96 25.50 34.19
N GLU A 196 -8.85 26.47 34.21
CA GLU A 196 -8.54 27.77 34.79
C GLU A 196 -8.60 27.73 36.32
N ASN A 197 -7.62 28.37 36.96
CA ASN A 197 -7.54 28.56 38.41
C ASN A 197 -7.56 27.28 39.26
N ASP A 198 -7.13 26.14 38.70
CA ASP A 198 -7.02 24.88 39.43
C ASP A 198 -5.61 24.68 40.01
N PRO A 199 -5.41 24.77 41.34
CA PRO A 199 -4.09 24.61 41.94
C PRO A 199 -3.50 23.19 41.80
N ARG A 200 -4.34 22.21 41.43
CA ARG A 200 -3.95 20.81 41.17
C ARG A 200 -3.17 20.66 39.86
N LEU A 201 -3.40 21.57 38.91
CA LEU A 201 -2.70 21.58 37.62
C LEU A 201 -1.28 22.13 37.79
N LYS A 202 -0.30 21.42 37.26
CA LYS A 202 1.11 21.84 37.20
C LYS A 202 1.61 21.73 35.77
N TRP A 203 2.10 22.82 35.21
CA TRP A 203 2.90 22.76 33.99
C TRP A 203 4.30 22.28 34.36
N ILE A 204 4.76 21.24 33.70
CA ILE A 204 6.02 20.57 34.04
C ILE A 204 7.09 20.91 32.99
N LEU A 205 6.75 20.81 31.70
CA LEU A 205 7.65 21.08 30.59
C LEU A 205 7.07 22.16 29.67
N ALA A 206 7.91 23.13 29.30
CA ALA A 206 7.63 24.09 28.26
C ALA A 206 8.66 23.99 27.11
N LYS A 207 8.19 24.31 25.90
CA LYS A 207 9.08 24.66 24.79
C LYS A 207 9.67 26.07 25.01
N ASP A 208 10.59 26.48 24.16
CA ASP A 208 11.06 27.87 24.18
C ASP A 208 9.92 28.88 23.96
N GLY A 209 9.97 29.99 24.70
CA GLY A 209 8.93 31.02 24.68
C GLY A 209 8.97 31.92 25.91
N SER A 210 8.45 33.15 25.77
CA SER A 210 8.41 34.14 26.85
C SER A 210 7.22 33.98 27.80
N ASP A 211 6.13 33.34 27.34
CA ASP A 211 4.96 33.03 28.16
C ASP A 211 4.94 31.53 28.51
N PRO A 212 5.21 31.16 29.78
CA PRO A 212 5.19 29.77 30.24
C PRO A 212 3.85 29.05 30.03
N ARG A 213 2.71 29.74 30.12
CA ARG A 213 1.38 29.12 29.92
C ARG A 213 1.19 28.76 28.46
N ALA A 214 1.45 29.71 27.56
CA ALA A 214 1.30 29.48 26.13
C ALA A 214 2.34 28.49 25.59
N ALA A 215 3.51 28.38 26.24
CA ALA A 215 4.60 27.49 25.85
C ALA A 215 4.57 26.11 26.56
N ALA A 216 3.63 25.85 27.47
CA ALA A 216 3.51 24.55 28.14
C ALA A 216 3.17 23.45 27.13
N VAL A 217 3.99 22.39 27.13
CA VAL A 217 3.87 21.21 26.25
C VAL A 217 3.74 19.90 27.02
N GLY A 218 4.00 19.91 28.34
CA GLY A 218 3.77 18.79 29.26
C GLY A 218 3.22 19.26 30.60
N TRP A 219 2.15 18.65 31.08
CA TRP A 219 1.42 19.07 32.29
C TRP A 219 0.81 17.90 33.06
N ALA A 220 0.70 18.08 34.37
CA ALA A 220 0.21 17.08 35.31
C ALA A 220 -0.97 17.61 36.12
N VAL A 221 -1.87 16.71 36.52
CA VAL A 221 -2.93 17.00 37.50
C VAL A 221 -3.06 15.85 38.49
N GLU A 222 -3.14 16.16 39.78
CA GLU A 222 -3.62 15.20 40.79
C GLU A 222 -5.10 15.49 41.07
N ARG A 223 -5.96 14.55 40.71
CA ARG A 223 -7.42 14.68 40.80
C ARG A 223 -7.89 14.62 42.25
N ALA A 224 -9.09 15.11 42.50
CA ALA A 224 -9.64 15.16 43.86
C ALA A 224 -9.88 13.76 44.46
N ASP A 225 -10.09 12.75 43.60
CA ASP A 225 -10.19 11.34 43.96
C ASP A 225 -8.81 10.65 44.16
N GLY A 226 -7.73 11.42 44.10
CA GLY A 226 -6.36 10.94 44.20
C GLY A 226 -5.85 10.22 42.94
N GLY A 227 -6.63 10.16 41.85
CA GLY A 227 -6.14 9.75 40.54
C GLY A 227 -5.16 10.77 39.95
N ARG A 228 -4.30 10.35 39.02
CA ARG A 228 -3.24 11.22 38.45
C ARG A 228 -3.27 11.23 36.93
N GLY A 229 -3.23 12.42 36.36
CA GLY A 229 -3.31 12.66 34.93
C GLY A 229 -2.05 13.34 34.39
N TRP A 230 -1.65 12.96 33.17
CA TRP A 230 -0.56 13.59 32.45
C TRP A 230 -0.93 13.81 30.98
N GLY A 231 -0.67 14.99 30.46
CA GLY A 231 -0.71 15.25 29.02
C GLY A 231 0.65 15.72 28.53
N PHE A 232 1.05 15.24 27.37
CA PHE A 232 2.31 15.64 26.74
C PHE A 232 2.18 15.63 25.23
N THR A 233 2.60 16.72 24.60
CA THR A 233 2.42 16.91 23.15
C THR A 233 3.63 16.48 22.34
N GLY A 234 4.74 16.10 22.98
CA GLY A 234 5.89 15.50 22.29
C GLY A 234 5.64 14.03 21.96
N GLY A 235 6.38 13.50 20.99
CA GLY A 235 6.25 12.11 20.52
C GLY A 235 6.06 11.92 19.02
N HIS A 236 6.21 12.97 18.19
CA HIS A 236 6.06 12.88 16.74
C HIS A 236 7.15 11.99 16.15
N TYR A 237 8.42 12.30 16.45
CA TYR A 237 9.59 11.59 15.92
C TYR A 237 10.03 10.45 16.83
N PHE A 238 10.08 9.23 16.28
CA PHE A 238 10.55 8.06 17.02
C PHE A 238 12.00 8.20 17.55
N ALA A 239 12.83 8.98 16.85
CA ALA A 239 14.21 9.24 17.25
C ALA A 239 14.34 9.92 18.63
N ASN A 240 13.30 10.64 19.10
CA ASN A 240 13.35 11.38 20.36
C ASN A 240 13.48 10.48 21.59
N TRP A 241 13.13 9.19 21.48
CA TRP A 241 13.35 8.22 22.56
C TRP A 241 14.82 7.96 22.90
N TRP A 242 15.76 8.30 22.01
CA TRP A 242 17.20 8.22 22.32
C TRP A 242 17.72 9.43 23.09
N ILE A 243 16.94 10.50 23.23
CA ILE A 243 17.25 11.61 24.13
C ILE A 243 16.94 11.12 25.55
N PRO A 244 17.95 10.93 26.43
CA PRO A 244 17.71 10.32 27.74
C PRO A 244 16.73 11.14 28.59
N GLU A 245 16.73 12.46 28.43
CA GLU A 245 15.92 13.39 29.22
C GLU A 245 14.44 13.36 28.78
N PHE A 246 14.19 13.22 27.48
CA PHE A 246 12.85 13.02 26.92
C PHE A 246 12.26 11.69 27.44
N ARG A 247 13.05 10.62 27.35
CA ARG A 247 12.63 9.29 27.81
C ARG A 247 12.38 9.26 29.31
N LYS A 248 13.30 9.82 30.12
CA LYS A 248 13.18 9.91 31.57
C LYS A 248 11.93 10.68 31.99
N LEU A 249 11.60 11.79 31.32
CA LEU A 249 10.39 12.56 31.58
C LEU A 249 9.12 11.69 31.44
N VAL A 250 9.00 10.94 30.34
CA VAL A 250 7.82 10.08 30.10
C VAL A 250 7.77 8.90 31.09
N LEU A 251 8.91 8.27 31.38
CA LEU A 251 8.98 7.18 32.36
C LEU A 251 8.63 7.64 33.78
N ASN A 252 9.10 8.82 34.18
CA ASN A 252 8.72 9.44 35.44
C ASN A 252 7.22 9.73 35.48
N ALA A 253 6.64 10.22 34.39
CA ALA A 253 5.19 10.45 34.29
C ALA A 253 4.39 9.16 34.48
N ILE A 254 4.76 8.08 33.79
CA ILE A 254 4.11 6.77 33.90
C ILE A 254 4.23 6.22 35.33
N ALA A 255 5.41 6.29 35.95
CA ALA A 255 5.58 5.85 37.33
C ALA A 255 4.73 6.69 38.29
N TRP A 256 4.76 8.01 38.14
CA TRP A 256 3.99 8.93 38.99
C TRP A 256 2.48 8.72 38.88
N THR A 257 1.94 8.54 37.67
CA THR A 257 0.50 8.29 37.47
C THR A 257 0.08 6.91 37.98
N ALA A 258 0.96 5.91 37.94
CA ALA A 258 0.75 4.59 38.58
C ALA A 258 0.87 4.62 40.12
N LYS A 259 1.21 5.78 40.70
CA LYS A 259 1.52 5.96 42.12
C LYS A 259 2.72 5.11 42.56
N ILE A 260 3.67 4.93 41.66
CA ILE A 260 5.01 4.41 41.96
C ILE A 260 5.87 5.60 42.36
N GLU A 261 6.71 5.43 43.38
CA GLU A 261 7.65 6.46 43.78
C GLU A 261 8.68 6.69 42.68
N VAL A 262 8.76 7.92 42.17
CA VAL A 262 9.80 8.31 41.20
C VAL A 262 11.10 8.55 41.98
N PRO A 263 12.20 7.85 41.67
CA PRO A 263 13.47 8.05 42.38
C PRO A 263 13.95 9.50 42.29
N GLU A 264 14.80 9.94 43.23
CA GLU A 264 15.36 11.30 43.24
C GLU A 264 16.10 11.64 41.93
N GLY A 265 16.83 10.67 41.37
CA GLY A 265 17.49 10.77 40.05
C GLY A 265 16.58 10.54 38.84
N GLY A 266 15.28 10.30 39.05
CA GLY A 266 14.33 9.84 38.05
C GLY A 266 14.40 8.33 37.78
N VAL A 267 13.48 7.83 36.96
CA VAL A 267 13.48 6.44 36.50
C VAL A 267 14.64 6.25 35.51
N GLU A 268 15.64 5.51 35.95
CA GLU A 268 16.81 5.19 35.14
C GLU A 268 16.47 4.10 34.11
N SER A 269 16.66 4.43 32.83
CA SER A 269 16.50 3.49 31.72
C SER A 269 17.73 3.52 30.83
N THR A 270 18.37 2.36 30.68
CA THR A 270 19.47 2.18 29.74
C THR A 270 18.88 1.56 28.48
N LEU A 271 18.97 2.27 27.36
CA LEU A 271 18.68 1.69 26.05
C LEU A 271 20.01 1.45 25.35
N ASP A 272 20.18 0.24 24.85
CA ASP A 272 21.23 -0.07 23.90
C ASP A 272 21.15 0.89 22.69
N ASP A 273 22.32 1.25 22.15
CA ASP A 273 22.40 2.03 20.91
C ASP A 273 21.63 1.32 19.78
N PRO A 274 20.99 2.08 18.86
CA PRO A 274 20.29 1.48 17.73
C PRO A 274 21.22 0.58 16.92
N VAL A 275 20.70 -0.55 16.46
CA VAL A 275 21.43 -1.51 15.63
C VAL A 275 21.23 -1.13 14.17
N ARG A 276 22.32 -0.84 13.46
CA ARG A 276 22.31 -0.67 12.00
C ARG A 276 22.51 -2.03 11.36
N ALA A 277 21.41 -2.62 10.90
CA ALA A 277 21.41 -3.89 10.21
C ALA A 277 21.48 -3.67 8.69
N LEU A 278 22.29 -4.48 8.00
CA LEU A 278 22.32 -4.55 6.54
C LEU A 278 21.90 -5.95 6.12
N ILE A 279 20.82 -6.08 5.35
CA ILE A 279 20.48 -7.32 4.66
C ILE A 279 21.20 -7.34 3.32
N LEU A 280 22.03 -8.36 3.09
CA LEU A 280 22.51 -8.72 1.76
C LEU A 280 21.52 -9.71 1.12
N THR A 281 20.96 -9.32 -0.02
CA THR A 281 19.97 -10.06 -0.80
C THR A 281 20.22 -9.83 -2.30
N GLY A 282 19.23 -10.07 -3.17
CA GLY A 282 19.28 -9.72 -4.61
C GLY A 282 19.36 -10.92 -5.54
N HIS A 283 19.78 -12.08 -5.04
CA HIS A 283 19.80 -13.33 -5.80
C HIS A 283 19.73 -14.55 -4.88
N ASN A 284 19.08 -15.62 -5.35
CA ASN A 284 18.95 -16.89 -4.64
C ASN A 284 18.61 -18.04 -5.61
N HIS A 285 18.51 -19.27 -5.10
CA HIS A 285 17.94 -20.41 -5.83
C HIS A 285 16.50 -20.09 -6.29
N PRO A 286 16.06 -20.54 -7.49
CA PRO A 286 14.72 -20.22 -8.00
C PRO A 286 13.54 -20.61 -7.10
N ALA A 287 13.72 -21.57 -6.20
CA ALA A 287 12.69 -21.95 -5.22
C ALA A 287 12.56 -20.96 -4.04
N HIS A 288 13.57 -20.12 -3.79
CA HIS A 288 13.55 -19.13 -2.72
C HIS A 288 13.17 -17.76 -3.28
N ASP A 289 11.96 -17.32 -2.98
CA ASP A 289 11.50 -15.96 -3.30
C ASP A 289 12.18 -14.94 -2.38
N TRP A 290 13.41 -14.57 -2.73
CA TRP A 290 14.24 -13.69 -1.92
C TRP A 290 13.61 -12.32 -1.69
N LYS A 291 12.74 -11.83 -2.58
CA LYS A 291 12.05 -10.54 -2.40
C LYS A 291 11.06 -10.66 -1.24
N SER A 292 10.21 -11.67 -1.27
CA SER A 292 9.23 -11.91 -0.21
C SER A 292 9.91 -12.25 1.12
N THR A 293 10.99 -13.03 1.12
CA THR A 293 11.74 -13.34 2.35
C THR A 293 12.50 -12.12 2.89
N THR A 294 13.05 -11.25 2.03
CA THR A 294 13.68 -9.99 2.47
C THR A 294 12.64 -9.06 3.10
N ALA A 295 11.48 -8.89 2.48
CA ALA A 295 10.37 -8.13 3.03
C ALA A 295 9.97 -8.64 4.43
N ALA A 296 9.84 -9.96 4.59
CA ALA A 296 9.55 -10.59 5.88
C ALA A 296 10.67 -10.40 6.91
N LEU A 297 11.95 -10.45 6.50
CA LEU A 297 13.09 -10.20 7.38
C LEU A 297 13.15 -8.76 7.87
N ILE A 298 12.95 -7.77 6.99
CA ILE A 298 12.90 -6.35 7.39
C ILE A 298 11.85 -6.18 8.50
N HIS A 299 10.65 -6.74 8.28
CA HIS A 299 9.57 -6.71 9.25
C HIS A 299 9.94 -7.40 10.58
N VAL A 300 10.41 -8.65 10.55
CA VAL A 300 10.79 -9.43 11.74
C VAL A 300 11.90 -8.74 12.55
N LEU A 301 12.86 -8.12 11.87
CA LEU A 301 13.97 -7.44 12.53
C LEU A 301 13.54 -6.09 13.13
N GLU A 302 12.80 -5.27 12.39
CA GLU A 302 12.32 -3.95 12.87
C GLU A 302 11.20 -4.03 13.92
N GLN A 303 10.64 -5.22 14.18
CA GLN A 303 9.85 -5.48 15.39
C GLN A 303 10.64 -5.22 16.68
N ASP A 304 11.97 -5.35 16.65
CA ASP A 304 12.79 -4.71 17.65
C ASP A 304 12.97 -3.24 17.25
N PRO A 305 12.36 -2.29 17.97
CA PRO A 305 12.32 -0.90 17.54
C PRO A 305 13.71 -0.25 17.54
N ARG A 306 14.72 -0.89 18.15
CA ARG A 306 16.13 -0.47 18.13
C ARG A 306 16.84 -0.86 16.83
N MET A 307 16.32 -1.80 16.05
CA MET A 307 16.89 -2.19 14.76
C MET A 307 16.45 -1.24 13.65
N ARG A 308 17.41 -0.76 12.87
CA ARG A 308 17.20 -0.03 11.63
C ARG A 308 17.78 -0.86 10.50
N VAL A 309 16.90 -1.33 9.61
CA VAL A 309 17.30 -2.25 8.54
C VAL A 309 17.51 -1.47 7.25
N ASP A 310 18.68 -1.69 6.65
CA ASP A 310 19.00 -1.28 5.29
C ASP A 310 19.22 -2.52 4.43
N VAL A 311 19.11 -2.37 3.11
CA VAL A 311 19.20 -3.50 2.17
C VAL A 311 20.26 -3.19 1.11
N THR A 312 20.97 -4.22 0.68
CA THR A 312 21.75 -4.21 -0.55
C THR A 312 21.48 -5.46 -1.37
N GLU A 313 21.32 -5.25 -2.68
CA GLU A 313 21.23 -6.31 -3.68
C GLU A 313 22.57 -6.56 -4.37
N ASN A 314 23.60 -5.74 -4.04
CA ASN A 314 24.92 -5.85 -4.61
C ASN A 314 25.88 -6.54 -3.62
N PRO A 315 26.27 -7.79 -3.85
CA PRO A 315 27.18 -8.51 -2.96
C PRO A 315 28.59 -7.88 -2.89
N GLU A 316 28.97 -7.07 -3.88
CA GLU A 316 30.24 -6.35 -3.89
C GLU A 316 30.28 -5.15 -2.92
N ASP A 317 29.14 -4.74 -2.36
CA ASP A 317 29.11 -3.73 -1.29
C ASP A 317 29.87 -4.18 -0.03
N LEU A 318 30.10 -5.50 0.12
CA LEU A 318 30.92 -6.06 1.19
C LEU A 318 32.39 -5.63 1.12
N ALA A 319 32.88 -5.20 -0.05
CA ALA A 319 34.21 -4.63 -0.21
C ALA A 319 34.31 -3.19 0.32
N GLY A 320 33.16 -2.51 0.45
CA GLY A 320 33.07 -1.08 0.66
C GLY A 320 33.13 -0.63 2.11
N LYS A 321 33.25 0.69 2.30
CA LYS A 321 33.18 1.35 3.62
C LYS A 321 31.82 1.20 4.29
N ARG A 322 30.78 0.75 3.58
CA ARG A 322 29.43 0.56 4.11
C ARG A 322 29.42 -0.33 5.34
N LEU A 323 30.23 -1.41 5.35
CA LEU A 323 30.32 -2.29 6.51
C LEU A 323 30.90 -1.59 7.75
N GLU A 324 31.67 -0.49 7.62
CA GLU A 324 32.27 0.26 8.74
C GLU A 324 31.24 0.82 9.72
N THR A 325 30.03 1.05 9.23
CA THR A 325 28.91 1.56 9.99
C THR A 325 27.80 0.52 10.18
N VAL A 326 28.06 -0.76 9.90
CA VAL A 326 27.08 -1.83 10.10
C VAL A 326 27.40 -2.54 11.41
N ASP A 327 26.38 -2.75 12.22
CA ASP A 327 26.49 -3.48 13.49
C ASP A 327 26.08 -4.94 13.33
N LEU A 328 25.19 -5.22 12.37
CA LEU A 328 24.70 -6.55 12.00
C LEU A 328 24.61 -6.72 10.48
N LEU A 329 25.21 -7.78 9.94
CA LEU A 329 25.01 -8.23 8.57
C LEU A 329 24.08 -9.44 8.58
N VAL A 330 23.02 -9.39 7.78
CA VAL A 330 22.05 -10.49 7.64
C VAL A 330 22.15 -11.02 6.22
N LEU A 331 22.47 -12.30 6.06
CA LEU A 331 22.57 -12.94 4.76
C LEU A 331 21.24 -13.61 4.40
N ASN A 332 20.60 -13.08 3.36
CA ASN A 332 19.46 -13.68 2.67
C ASN A 332 19.79 -13.78 1.17
N TYR A 333 20.97 -14.33 0.88
CA TYR A 333 21.56 -14.33 -0.45
C TYR A 333 22.22 -15.67 -0.74
N ASN A 334 22.04 -16.15 -1.98
CA ASN A 334 22.82 -17.24 -2.52
C ASN A 334 23.16 -16.92 -3.97
N ASN A 335 24.42 -17.07 -4.37
CA ASN A 335 24.82 -16.73 -5.73
C ASN A 335 24.29 -17.73 -6.77
N TRP A 336 23.89 -18.96 -6.42
CA TRP A 336 23.35 -20.01 -7.29
C TRP A 336 24.04 -20.15 -8.67
N ASP A 337 23.57 -19.41 -9.68
CA ASP A 337 24.07 -19.36 -11.05
C ASP A 337 24.84 -18.06 -11.41
N LYS A 338 25.07 -17.18 -10.43
CA LYS A 338 25.88 -15.96 -10.52
C LYS A 338 27.30 -16.19 -10.01
N PRO A 339 28.28 -15.38 -10.47
CA PRO A 339 29.65 -15.44 -9.98
C PRO A 339 29.75 -15.33 -8.46
N GLY A 340 30.79 -15.92 -7.89
CA GLY A 340 31.17 -15.71 -6.50
C GLY A 340 31.67 -14.29 -6.22
N LEU A 341 31.91 -14.00 -4.95
CA LEU A 341 32.44 -12.70 -4.50
C LEU A 341 33.85 -12.42 -5.04
N SER A 342 34.13 -11.13 -5.29
CA SER A 342 35.51 -10.67 -5.48
C SER A 342 36.38 -10.85 -4.22
N ASP A 343 37.70 -10.91 -4.41
CA ASP A 343 38.64 -10.97 -3.28
C ASP A 343 38.56 -9.74 -2.36
N ALA A 344 38.21 -8.58 -2.92
CA ALA A 344 37.99 -7.37 -2.14
C ALA A 344 36.77 -7.51 -1.23
N ALA A 345 35.67 -8.08 -1.73
CA ALA A 345 34.47 -8.33 -0.96
C ALA A 345 34.68 -9.41 0.11
N LYS A 346 35.40 -10.50 -0.21
CA LYS A 346 35.83 -11.52 0.76
C LYS A 346 36.65 -10.90 1.90
N ALA A 347 37.66 -10.08 1.56
CA ALA A 347 38.52 -9.42 2.53
C ALA A 347 37.74 -8.41 3.40
N GLY A 348 36.82 -7.64 2.80
CA GLY A 348 35.95 -6.71 3.52
C GLY A 348 35.03 -7.40 4.52
N PHE A 349 34.40 -8.51 4.11
CA PHE A 349 33.57 -9.35 4.98
C PHE A 349 34.37 -9.94 6.16
N LEU A 350 35.55 -10.51 5.90
CA LEU A 350 36.40 -11.06 6.98
C LEU A 350 36.90 -9.98 7.94
N LYS A 351 37.26 -8.79 7.41
CA LYS A 351 37.62 -7.62 8.24
C LYS A 351 36.46 -7.20 9.13
N TYR A 352 35.22 -7.21 8.61
CA TYR A 352 34.01 -6.90 9.37
C TYR A 352 33.83 -7.87 10.55
N LEU A 353 33.98 -9.18 10.34
CA LEU A 353 33.92 -10.17 11.40
C LEU A 353 35.07 -10.00 12.41
N GLY A 354 36.29 -9.77 11.92
CA GLY A 354 37.49 -9.60 12.74
C GLY A 354 37.45 -8.40 13.70
N ARG A 355 36.69 -7.34 13.37
CA ARG A 355 36.42 -6.23 14.31
C ARG A 355 35.21 -6.45 15.21
N GLY A 356 34.48 -7.54 15.00
CA GLY A 356 33.38 -7.99 15.84
C GLY A 356 31.99 -7.51 15.43
N GLY A 357 31.76 -7.26 14.14
CA GLY A 357 30.42 -7.06 13.61
C GLY A 357 29.60 -8.36 13.67
N GLY A 358 28.28 -8.26 13.92
CA GLY A 358 27.39 -9.41 14.04
C GLY A 358 27.03 -10.04 12.69
N LEU A 359 26.76 -11.34 12.65
CA LEU A 359 26.32 -12.05 11.46
C LEU A 359 25.07 -12.90 11.74
N SER A 360 24.03 -12.75 10.92
CA SER A 360 22.90 -13.68 10.86
C SER A 360 22.88 -14.38 9.50
N VAL A 361 22.92 -15.71 9.50
CA VAL A 361 22.85 -16.54 8.28
C VAL A 361 21.48 -17.20 8.23
N ILE A 362 20.70 -16.87 7.20
CA ILE A 362 19.29 -17.30 7.08
C ILE A 362 19.16 -18.34 5.97
N HIS A 363 18.66 -19.52 6.33
CA HIS A 363 18.30 -20.60 5.41
C HIS A 363 19.44 -20.88 4.40
N PHE A 364 19.13 -20.86 3.10
CA PHE A 364 20.06 -21.20 2.01
C PHE A 364 21.24 -20.22 1.80
N ALA A 365 21.36 -19.19 2.63
CA ALA A 365 22.59 -18.41 2.71
C ALA A 365 23.80 -19.24 3.19
N ASP A 366 23.57 -20.34 3.91
CA ASP A 366 24.62 -21.29 4.29
C ASP A 366 25.11 -22.19 3.13
N GLY A 367 24.40 -22.16 1.99
CA GLY A 367 24.79 -22.77 0.73
C GLY A 367 25.46 -21.80 -0.25
N ALA A 368 25.77 -20.56 0.15
CA ALA A 368 26.38 -19.57 -0.76
C ALA A 368 27.88 -19.86 -0.98
N TRP A 369 28.41 -19.42 -2.12
CA TRP A 369 29.84 -19.38 -2.46
C TRP A 369 30.57 -20.72 -2.26
N ASN A 370 29.98 -21.80 -2.78
CA ASN A 370 30.63 -23.11 -2.78
C ASN A 370 30.68 -23.74 -4.17
N ARG A 371 31.60 -24.69 -4.34
CA ARG A 371 31.91 -25.43 -5.58
C ARG A 371 30.80 -26.32 -6.10
N THR A 372 29.77 -26.60 -5.30
CA THR A 372 28.66 -27.50 -5.69
C THR A 372 27.51 -26.77 -6.37
N LEU A 373 27.56 -25.43 -6.37
CA LEU A 373 26.61 -24.58 -7.08
C LEU A 373 26.79 -24.64 -8.60
N PRO A 374 25.76 -24.31 -9.40
CA PRO A 374 25.88 -24.18 -10.85
C PRO A 374 27.02 -23.25 -11.30
N ALA A 375 27.25 -22.15 -10.58
CA ALA A 375 28.39 -21.28 -10.79
C ALA A 375 29.67 -21.91 -10.20
N LYS A 376 30.35 -22.76 -10.99
CA LYS A 376 31.48 -23.60 -10.54
C LYS A 376 32.69 -22.83 -10.00
N ASP A 377 32.90 -21.59 -10.43
CA ASP A 377 34.03 -20.75 -10.00
C ASP A 377 33.72 -19.94 -8.73
N SER A 378 32.78 -20.40 -7.90
CA SER A 378 32.28 -19.66 -6.72
C SER A 378 32.88 -20.10 -5.39
N GLU A 379 33.82 -21.05 -5.36
CA GLU A 379 34.33 -21.60 -4.09
C GLU A 379 34.95 -20.51 -3.22
N TRP A 380 34.44 -20.41 -2.00
CA TRP A 380 35.05 -19.68 -0.91
C TRP A 380 35.14 -20.59 0.32
N GLU A 381 36.26 -21.30 0.42
CA GLU A 381 36.47 -22.32 1.45
C GLU A 381 36.41 -21.73 2.87
N GLU A 382 36.94 -20.52 3.10
CA GLU A 382 36.90 -19.90 4.42
C GLU A 382 35.47 -19.58 4.87
N TYR A 383 34.56 -19.21 3.97
CA TYR A 383 33.16 -19.02 4.34
C TYR A 383 32.56 -20.34 4.84
N ARG A 384 32.78 -21.43 4.12
CA ARG A 384 32.25 -22.76 4.45
C ARG A 384 32.85 -23.38 5.71
N THR A 385 34.15 -23.18 5.94
CA THR A 385 34.90 -23.92 6.98
C THR A 385 35.21 -23.11 8.24
N LYS A 386 35.31 -21.78 8.11
CA LYS A 386 35.60 -20.88 9.23
C LYS A 386 34.35 -20.11 9.69
N VAL A 387 33.58 -19.57 8.75
CA VAL A 387 32.44 -18.69 9.07
C VAL A 387 31.21 -19.51 9.45
N LEU A 388 30.88 -20.54 8.68
CA LEU A 388 29.74 -21.41 8.93
C LEU A 388 30.11 -22.60 9.82
N ARG A 389 29.17 -23.03 10.68
CA ARG A 389 29.30 -24.32 11.39
C ARG A 389 28.63 -25.46 10.64
N ARG A 390 27.58 -25.17 9.88
CA ARG A 390 26.98 -26.09 8.92
C ARG A 390 26.81 -25.39 7.58
N ALA A 391 27.00 -26.11 6.49
CA ALA A 391 26.86 -25.59 5.13
C ALA A 391 26.13 -26.61 4.26
N TRP A 392 25.29 -26.09 3.38
CA TRP A 392 24.62 -26.88 2.36
C TRP A 392 25.57 -27.21 1.21
N MET A 393 25.77 -28.50 0.93
CA MET A 393 26.64 -28.99 -0.16
C MET A 393 25.91 -30.04 -0.99
N HIS A 394 25.81 -29.85 -2.31
CA HIS A 394 25.23 -30.85 -3.20
C HIS A 394 26.26 -31.95 -3.58
N PRO A 395 25.84 -33.22 -3.69
CA PRO A 395 24.52 -33.78 -3.40
C PRO A 395 24.34 -34.27 -1.94
N ASP A 396 25.31 -34.00 -1.06
CA ASP A 396 25.39 -34.62 0.27
C ASP A 396 24.30 -34.12 1.25
N SER A 397 23.98 -32.83 1.17
CA SER A 397 22.92 -32.18 1.94
C SER A 397 21.54 -32.48 1.36
N ALA A 398 20.54 -32.61 2.24
CA ALA A 398 19.17 -32.91 1.87
C ALA A 398 18.19 -32.16 2.79
N HIS A 399 16.90 -32.25 2.47
CA HIS A 399 15.84 -31.70 3.30
C HIS A 399 14.60 -32.59 3.22
N ASP A 400 13.73 -32.50 4.22
CA ASP A 400 12.35 -33.00 4.09
C ASP A 400 11.61 -32.22 2.99
N PRO A 401 10.63 -32.81 2.28
CA PRO A 401 9.76 -32.04 1.41
C PRO A 401 9.12 -30.86 2.16
N PHE A 402 9.05 -29.70 1.50
CA PHE A 402 8.44 -28.49 2.07
C PHE A 402 7.06 -28.81 2.69
N GLY A 403 6.89 -28.48 3.96
CA GLY A 403 5.64 -28.74 4.68
C GLY A 403 5.72 -28.55 6.18
N ALA A 404 4.64 -28.94 6.86
CA ALA A 404 4.45 -28.67 8.28
C ALA A 404 5.35 -29.51 9.19
N PHE A 405 5.94 -28.85 10.19
CA PHE A 405 6.58 -29.46 11.36
C PHE A 405 6.61 -28.47 12.55
N THR A 406 6.87 -29.01 13.75
CA THR A 406 6.95 -28.22 14.99
C THR A 406 8.41 -28.02 15.38
N VAL A 407 8.79 -26.76 15.58
CA VAL A 407 10.11 -26.36 16.09
C VAL A 407 10.04 -26.27 17.62
N THR A 408 10.95 -26.97 18.29
CA THR A 408 10.98 -27.06 19.76
C THR A 408 12.30 -26.51 20.31
N PRO A 409 12.27 -25.59 21.30
CA PRO A 409 13.47 -25.18 22.02
C PRO A 409 14.12 -26.36 22.75
N THR A 410 15.45 -26.44 22.69
CA THR A 410 16.19 -27.46 23.44
C THR A 410 16.34 -27.09 24.92
N ALA A 411 16.97 -27.96 25.70
CA ALA A 411 17.35 -27.65 27.09
C ALA A 411 18.52 -26.65 27.22
N ALA A 412 19.11 -26.20 26.09
CA ALA A 412 20.22 -25.24 26.11
C ALA A 412 19.77 -23.91 26.70
N LYS A 413 20.50 -23.44 27.72
CA LYS A 413 20.23 -22.15 28.37
C LYS A 413 20.88 -21.04 27.56
N HIS A 414 20.09 -20.38 26.72
CA HIS A 414 20.55 -19.27 25.91
C HIS A 414 19.55 -18.11 25.91
N GLU A 415 20.04 -16.87 25.86
CA GLU A 415 19.17 -15.68 25.86
C GLU A 415 18.25 -15.60 24.63
N ILE A 416 18.67 -16.18 23.51
CA ILE A 416 17.84 -16.32 22.30
C ILE A 416 16.57 -17.14 22.55
N THR A 417 16.67 -18.24 23.30
CA THR A 417 15.57 -19.19 23.52
C THR A 417 14.89 -19.03 24.89
N SER A 418 15.37 -18.13 25.74
CA SER A 418 14.77 -17.85 27.05
C SER A 418 13.30 -17.43 26.91
N GLY A 419 12.38 -18.25 27.42
CA GLY A 419 10.94 -18.01 27.30
C GLY A 419 10.38 -18.14 25.87
N LEU A 420 11.14 -18.68 24.91
CA LEU A 420 10.63 -19.02 23.58
C LEU A 420 9.73 -20.25 23.69
N ALA A 421 8.51 -20.17 23.18
CA ALA A 421 7.61 -21.31 23.07
C ALA A 421 7.93 -22.14 21.82
N ALA A 422 7.55 -23.42 21.82
CA ALA A 422 7.49 -24.22 20.59
C ALA A 422 6.51 -23.58 19.60
N PHE A 423 6.79 -23.72 18.31
CA PHE A 423 5.96 -23.14 17.26
C PHE A 423 5.92 -24.02 16.01
N ASP A 424 4.77 -24.00 15.34
CA ASP A 424 4.58 -24.68 14.07
C ASP A 424 5.00 -23.79 12.90
N THR A 425 5.57 -24.41 11.87
CA THR A 425 5.98 -23.74 10.63
C THR A 425 5.76 -24.65 9.42
N ASN A 426 5.67 -24.06 8.23
CA ASN A 426 5.78 -24.75 6.95
C ASN A 426 7.10 -24.34 6.29
N ASP A 427 8.04 -25.28 6.21
CA ASP A 427 9.40 -25.00 5.74
C ASP A 427 10.05 -26.26 5.16
N GLU A 428 11.28 -26.13 4.66
CA GLU A 428 12.16 -27.27 4.36
C GLU A 428 13.04 -27.59 5.59
N LEU A 429 12.80 -28.74 6.20
CA LEU A 429 13.62 -29.21 7.33
C LEU A 429 14.92 -29.78 6.78
N TYR A 430 16.00 -29.00 6.87
CA TYR A 430 17.32 -29.39 6.39
C TYR A 430 17.93 -30.51 7.22
N VAL A 431 18.48 -31.52 6.54
CA VAL A 431 19.19 -32.66 7.13
C VAL A 431 20.55 -32.84 6.46
N LYS A 432 21.46 -33.58 7.10
CA LYS A 432 22.77 -33.93 6.52
C LYS A 432 23.60 -32.72 6.05
N GLN A 433 23.52 -31.61 6.79
CA GLN A 433 24.34 -30.45 6.51
C GLN A 433 25.82 -30.75 6.81
N THR A 434 26.74 -30.24 5.99
CA THR A 434 28.18 -30.51 6.13
C THR A 434 28.83 -29.56 7.13
N GLY A 435 29.82 -30.02 7.89
CA GLY A 435 30.59 -29.19 8.83
C GLY A 435 31.10 -29.97 10.03
N GLU A 436 32.34 -29.74 10.44
CA GLU A 436 33.02 -30.53 11.47
C GLU A 436 33.02 -29.87 12.84
N GLN A 437 32.80 -28.56 12.87
CA GLN A 437 32.83 -27.79 14.10
C GLN A 437 31.63 -28.12 15.01
N PRO A 438 31.80 -28.08 16.34
CA PRO A 438 30.71 -28.37 17.26
C PRO A 438 29.59 -27.31 17.16
N ILE A 439 28.36 -27.75 17.38
CA ILE A 439 27.17 -26.89 17.52
C ILE A 439 26.44 -27.27 18.79
N GLU A 440 25.87 -26.28 19.48
CA GLU A 440 24.87 -26.48 20.53
C GLU A 440 23.51 -26.05 19.94
N PRO A 441 22.62 -27.00 19.61
CA PRO A 441 21.34 -26.66 19.00
C PRO A 441 20.46 -25.88 19.98
N LEU A 442 19.96 -24.74 19.53
CA LEU A 442 19.01 -23.90 20.29
C LEU A 442 17.58 -24.37 20.09
N VAL A 443 17.26 -24.84 18.89
CA VAL A 443 15.97 -25.43 18.54
C VAL A 443 16.16 -26.63 17.61
N THR A 444 15.25 -27.61 17.70
CA THR A 444 15.24 -28.83 16.89
C THR A 444 13.85 -29.11 16.31
N ALA A 445 13.79 -29.99 15.31
CA ALA A 445 12.55 -30.63 14.88
C ALA A 445 12.83 -32.06 14.39
N THR A 446 11.83 -32.94 14.46
CA THR A 446 11.97 -34.32 13.98
C THR A 446 11.80 -34.39 12.46
N SER A 447 12.84 -34.83 11.73
CA SER A 447 12.77 -35.05 10.28
C SER A 447 11.94 -36.28 9.95
N LYS A 448 11.10 -36.17 8.91
CA LYS A 448 10.36 -37.28 8.30
C LYS A 448 11.24 -38.17 7.43
N VAL A 449 12.36 -37.64 6.91
CA VAL A 449 13.32 -38.38 6.09
C VAL A 449 14.31 -39.18 6.95
N THR A 450 14.85 -38.60 8.02
CA THR A 450 15.85 -39.28 8.88
C THR A 450 15.24 -39.92 10.13
N ASN A 451 13.97 -39.60 10.45
CA ASN A 451 13.29 -40.03 11.67
C ASN A 451 14.07 -39.69 12.96
N SER A 452 14.85 -38.60 12.90
CA SER A 452 15.73 -38.14 13.98
C SER A 452 15.48 -36.65 14.27
N GLU A 453 15.83 -36.20 15.47
CA GLU A 453 15.82 -34.77 15.80
C GLU A 453 16.98 -34.05 15.13
N GLU A 454 16.67 -33.10 14.27
CA GLU A 454 17.64 -32.32 13.51
C GLU A 454 17.79 -30.92 14.09
N PRO A 455 19.03 -30.39 14.19
CA PRO A 455 19.28 -29.05 14.67
C PRO A 455 18.89 -28.01 13.62
N LEU A 456 18.16 -26.97 14.04
CA LEU A 456 17.65 -25.94 13.12
C LEU A 456 18.21 -24.54 13.36
N ALA A 457 18.72 -24.24 14.55
CA ALA A 457 19.45 -22.99 14.80
C ALA A 457 20.48 -23.12 15.91
N TRP A 458 21.54 -22.33 15.84
CA TRP A 458 22.61 -22.26 16.82
C TRP A 458 23.32 -20.90 16.78
N ALA A 459 24.09 -20.62 17.84
CA ALA A 459 24.81 -19.37 18.04
C ALA A 459 26.26 -19.67 18.45
N TYR A 460 27.21 -18.90 17.95
CA TYR A 460 28.65 -19.13 18.18
C TYR A 460 29.47 -17.89 17.85
N ASP A 461 30.74 -17.88 18.28
CA ASP A 461 31.69 -16.84 17.93
C ASP A 461 32.59 -17.26 16.76
N VAL A 462 32.92 -16.28 15.90
CA VAL A 462 33.96 -16.36 14.87
C VAL A 462 34.85 -15.13 15.02
N ASP A 463 36.12 -15.33 15.36
CA ASP A 463 37.03 -14.25 15.76
C ASP A 463 36.44 -13.40 16.90
N LYS A 464 36.02 -12.15 16.61
CA LYS A 464 35.34 -11.25 17.57
C LYS A 464 33.84 -11.10 17.27
N ALA A 465 33.34 -11.72 16.20
CA ALA A 465 31.96 -11.66 15.76
C ALA A 465 31.12 -12.70 16.47
N ARG A 466 29.86 -12.34 16.74
CA ARG A 466 28.81 -13.28 17.11
C ARG A 466 28.04 -13.66 15.85
N VAL A 467 27.86 -14.96 15.65
CA VAL A 467 27.16 -15.53 14.50
C VAL A 467 25.93 -16.28 14.98
N PHE A 468 24.78 -15.91 14.45
CA PHE A 468 23.53 -16.65 14.56
C PHE A 468 23.24 -17.33 13.22
N GLN A 469 23.06 -18.65 13.23
CA GLN A 469 22.75 -19.41 12.03
C GLN A 469 21.45 -20.18 12.25
N THR A 470 20.54 -20.07 11.29
CA THR A 470 19.26 -20.79 11.28
C THR A 470 19.01 -21.39 9.91
N LEU A 471 18.58 -22.64 9.90
CA LEU A 471 18.18 -23.38 8.70
C LEU A 471 16.72 -23.09 8.32
N LEU A 472 15.96 -22.41 9.17
CA LEU A 472 14.60 -21.95 8.87
C LEU A 472 14.62 -20.72 7.96
N GLY A 473 13.68 -20.65 7.01
CA GLY A 473 13.43 -19.46 6.22
C GLY A 473 13.22 -19.63 4.72
N HIS A 474 12.72 -20.78 4.24
CA HIS A 474 12.44 -21.01 2.81
C HIS A 474 11.45 -19.98 2.22
N SER A 475 10.45 -19.58 3.01
CA SER A 475 9.35 -18.70 2.60
C SER A 475 9.14 -17.52 3.55
N ALA A 476 8.41 -16.50 3.10
CA ALA A 476 8.03 -15.37 3.95
C ALA A 476 7.21 -15.80 5.19
N ASP A 477 6.33 -16.81 5.06
CA ASP A 477 5.62 -17.37 6.22
C ASP A 477 6.58 -18.05 7.20
N SER A 478 7.50 -18.90 6.72
CA SER A 478 8.49 -19.56 7.59
C SER A 478 9.34 -18.56 8.39
N ILE A 479 9.74 -17.44 7.78
CA ILE A 479 10.46 -16.34 8.45
C ILE A 479 9.59 -15.71 9.53
N ARG A 480 8.31 -15.44 9.25
CA ARG A 480 7.38 -14.90 10.25
C ARG A 480 7.15 -15.88 11.38
N LYS A 481 6.94 -17.17 11.11
CA LYS A 481 6.76 -18.20 12.13
C LYS A 481 8.02 -18.30 13.02
N ALA A 482 9.21 -18.28 12.44
CA ALA A 482 10.48 -18.22 13.14
C ALA A 482 10.87 -16.81 13.66
N GLY A 483 10.01 -15.81 13.50
CA GLY A 483 10.32 -14.40 13.75
C GLY A 483 10.98 -14.11 15.10
N PRO A 484 10.42 -14.56 16.25
CA PRO A 484 11.05 -14.41 17.56
C PRO A 484 12.47 -14.97 17.61
N LEU A 485 12.68 -16.17 17.05
CA LEU A 485 14.01 -16.80 17.02
C LEU A 485 15.00 -15.98 16.18
N ILE A 486 14.61 -15.60 14.97
CA ILE A 486 15.45 -14.82 14.03
C ILE A 486 15.80 -13.45 14.61
N ARG A 487 14.80 -12.74 15.14
CA ARG A 487 14.97 -11.40 15.74
C ARG A 487 15.89 -11.45 16.94
N ARG A 488 15.64 -12.37 17.89
CA ARG A 488 16.47 -12.52 19.09
C ARG A 488 17.89 -12.95 18.73
N GLY A 489 18.05 -13.88 17.79
CA GLY A 489 19.37 -14.31 17.29
C GLY A 489 20.16 -13.19 16.62
N SER A 490 19.46 -12.35 15.85
CA SER A 490 20.05 -11.20 15.16
C SER A 490 20.48 -10.08 16.11
N VAL A 491 19.63 -9.73 17.08
CA VAL A 491 19.94 -8.75 18.13
C VAL A 491 21.10 -9.24 19.00
N TRP A 492 21.11 -10.55 19.32
CA TRP A 492 22.20 -11.20 20.01
C TRP A 492 23.53 -11.12 19.24
N ALA A 493 23.48 -11.39 17.93
CA ALA A 493 24.63 -11.28 17.03
C ALA A 493 25.16 -9.85 16.97
N ALA A 494 24.28 -8.85 17.03
CA ALA A 494 24.62 -7.43 17.16
C ALA A 494 25.13 -7.02 18.56
N LYS A 495 25.33 -7.97 19.48
CA LYS A 495 25.78 -7.76 20.87
C LYS A 495 24.86 -6.85 21.66
N ARG A 496 23.54 -6.99 21.45
CA ARG A 496 22.50 -6.33 22.22
C ARG A 496 21.68 -7.36 22.98
N ALA A 497 21.09 -6.97 24.09
CA ALA A 497 20.17 -7.84 24.82
C ALA A 497 18.85 -7.96 24.03
N PRO A 498 18.27 -9.17 23.90
CA PRO A 498 16.92 -9.32 23.36
C PRO A 498 15.89 -8.49 24.12
N LEU A 499 14.78 -8.11 23.47
CA LEU A 499 13.64 -7.49 24.16
C LEU A 499 13.15 -8.39 25.31
N SER A 500 12.55 -7.77 26.33
CA SER A 500 11.96 -8.46 27.48
C SER A 500 10.72 -9.31 27.14
N PHE A 501 10.20 -9.16 25.91
CA PHE A 501 9.06 -9.90 25.38
C PHE A 501 9.14 -9.99 23.85
N ASP A 502 8.30 -10.83 23.24
CA ASP A 502 8.12 -10.86 21.78
C ASP A 502 6.93 -10.00 21.35
N PRO A 503 7.14 -8.96 20.52
CA PRO A 503 6.05 -8.21 19.91
C PRO A 503 5.17 -9.09 19.01
N PRO A 504 3.87 -8.79 18.87
CA PRO A 504 2.97 -9.52 17.98
C PRO A 504 3.33 -9.32 16.51
N LYS A 505 3.23 -10.40 15.72
CA LYS A 505 3.69 -10.47 14.33
C LYS A 505 2.83 -9.65 13.37
N GLU A 506 1.53 -9.92 13.33
CA GLU A 506 0.61 -9.41 12.31
C GLU A 506 0.43 -7.88 12.33
N ARG A 507 0.67 -7.23 13.47
CA ARG A 507 0.32 -5.81 13.67
C ARG A 507 1.40 -4.86 13.17
N THR A 508 2.67 -5.27 13.26
CA THR A 508 3.83 -4.46 12.84
C THR A 508 4.08 -4.50 11.31
N GLU A 509 3.39 -5.35 10.53
CA GLU A 509 3.62 -5.47 9.08
C GLU A 509 3.24 -4.18 8.35
N LYS A 510 2.14 -3.57 8.77
CA LYS A 510 1.64 -2.30 8.23
C LYS A 510 2.62 -1.14 8.48
N ALA A 511 3.50 -1.25 9.48
CA ALA A 511 4.47 -0.21 9.85
C ALA A 511 5.65 -0.13 8.88
N THR A 512 6.17 -1.29 8.48
CA THR A 512 7.41 -1.41 7.72
C THR A 512 7.32 -0.91 6.27
N PHE A 513 6.10 -0.83 5.71
CA PHE A 513 5.83 -0.46 4.31
C PHE A 513 5.15 0.91 4.15
N ARG A 514 5.35 1.83 5.10
CA ARG A 514 4.92 3.22 4.97
C ARG A 514 5.73 3.98 3.91
N ASN A 515 5.14 5.06 3.39
CA ASN A 515 5.80 5.94 2.43
C ASN A 515 7.15 6.44 3.00
N GLY A 516 8.21 6.31 2.22
CA GLY A 516 9.59 6.62 2.63
C GLY A 516 10.47 5.41 3.02
N ALA A 517 9.98 4.17 2.90
CA ALA A 517 10.85 2.98 3.03
C ALA A 517 11.98 3.00 1.98
N ARG A 518 13.24 2.82 2.42
CA ARG A 518 14.44 2.90 1.55
C ARG A 518 14.52 1.77 0.51
N TRP A 519 14.05 0.59 0.88
CA TRP A 519 13.93 -0.55 -0.02
C TRP A 519 12.45 -0.73 -0.36
N THR A 520 12.09 -0.44 -1.60
CA THR A 520 10.70 -0.51 -2.10
C THR A 520 10.38 -1.88 -2.68
N GLY A 521 11.22 -2.89 -2.42
CA GLY A 521 11.27 -4.18 -3.10
C GLY A 521 9.91 -4.60 -3.59
N GLN A 522 9.66 -4.43 -4.90
CA GLN A 522 8.34 -4.67 -5.47
C GLN A 522 7.97 -6.12 -5.15
N ALA A 523 7.03 -6.27 -4.22
CA ALA A 523 6.49 -7.56 -3.85
C ALA A 523 5.83 -8.16 -5.09
N PRO A 524 6.04 -9.45 -5.39
CA PRO A 524 5.04 -10.18 -6.17
C PRO A 524 3.70 -10.11 -5.42
N PRO A 525 2.55 -10.10 -6.12
CA PRO A 525 1.25 -10.13 -5.46
C PRO A 525 1.21 -11.34 -4.51
N PRO A 526 0.56 -11.21 -3.34
CA PRO A 526 0.50 -12.30 -2.39
C PRO A 526 -0.08 -13.54 -3.09
N LYS A 527 0.66 -14.66 -3.05
CA LYS A 527 0.03 -15.97 -3.25
C LYS A 527 -1.03 -16.10 -2.16
N PRO A 528 -2.31 -16.30 -2.50
CA PRO A 528 -3.28 -16.63 -1.47
C PRO A 528 -2.85 -17.93 -0.81
N GLU A 529 -2.59 -17.89 0.50
CA GLU A 529 -2.64 -19.11 1.30
C GLU A 529 -4.05 -19.69 1.20
N PRO A 530 -4.20 -21.02 1.15
CA PRO A 530 -5.48 -21.65 1.00
C PRO A 530 -6.32 -21.43 2.26
N ALA A 531 -7.11 -20.36 2.27
CA ALA A 531 -8.33 -20.37 3.05
C ALA A 531 -9.15 -21.56 2.54
N LYS A 532 -9.54 -22.47 3.44
CA LYS A 532 -10.58 -23.46 3.11
C LYS A 532 -11.76 -22.67 2.56
N PRO A 533 -12.15 -22.85 1.29
CA PRO A 533 -13.20 -22.03 0.72
C PRO A 533 -14.48 -22.28 1.53
N PRO A 534 -15.20 -21.22 1.95
CA PRO A 534 -16.57 -21.41 2.38
C PRO A 534 -17.32 -22.07 1.22
N LYS A 535 -18.17 -23.05 1.55
CA LYS A 535 -18.93 -23.95 0.67
C LYS A 535 -19.97 -23.26 -0.24
N VAL A 536 -19.71 -22.04 -0.71
CA VAL A 536 -20.72 -21.14 -1.30
C VAL A 536 -20.59 -21.03 -2.83
N LEU A 537 -19.50 -21.51 -3.43
CA LEU A 537 -19.36 -21.55 -4.89
C LEU A 537 -19.12 -22.99 -5.36
N PRO A 538 -19.95 -23.55 -6.25
CA PRO A 538 -19.61 -24.79 -6.93
C PRO A 538 -18.35 -24.56 -7.78
N SER A 539 -17.38 -25.45 -7.65
CA SER A 539 -16.15 -25.44 -8.43
C SER A 539 -16.46 -25.49 -9.92
N ASP A 540 -15.93 -24.54 -10.70
CA ASP A 540 -15.91 -24.64 -12.17
C ASP A 540 -15.00 -25.82 -12.55
N PRO A 541 -15.53 -26.87 -13.22
CA PRO A 541 -14.75 -28.05 -13.59
C PRO A 541 -13.53 -27.74 -14.45
N GLY A 542 -13.53 -26.62 -15.19
CA GLY A 542 -12.44 -26.21 -16.07
C GLY A 542 -11.28 -25.53 -15.36
N LEU A 543 -11.56 -24.73 -14.32
CA LEU A 543 -10.55 -23.97 -13.58
C LEU A 543 -9.97 -24.74 -12.37
N GLU A 544 -10.81 -25.52 -11.69
CA GLU A 544 -10.50 -26.12 -10.39
C GLU A 544 -10.26 -27.64 -10.44
N GLY A 545 -10.40 -28.27 -11.62
CA GLY A 545 -10.42 -29.72 -11.77
C GLY A 545 -9.07 -30.43 -11.64
N GLY A 546 -7.95 -29.71 -11.49
CA GLY A 546 -6.63 -30.28 -11.15
C GLY A 546 -6.04 -31.31 -12.13
N LYS A 547 -6.73 -31.71 -13.20
CA LYS A 547 -6.22 -32.69 -14.18
C LYS A 547 -5.09 -32.15 -15.06
N GLY A 548 -4.79 -30.85 -14.99
CA GLY A 548 -3.80 -30.16 -15.85
C GLY A 548 -2.62 -29.47 -15.13
N GLY A 549 -2.53 -29.49 -13.79
CA GLY A 549 -1.49 -28.76 -13.05
C GLY A 549 -1.77 -27.24 -12.86
N HIS A 550 -1.10 -26.59 -11.90
CA HIS A 550 -1.15 -25.14 -11.73
C HIS A 550 -0.50 -24.46 -12.94
N TRP A 551 -1.28 -23.57 -13.59
CA TRP A 551 -1.11 -23.13 -14.97
C TRP A 551 -1.36 -24.28 -15.93
N GLY A 552 -2.57 -24.36 -16.47
CA GLY A 552 -2.85 -25.25 -17.58
C GLY A 552 -1.74 -25.16 -18.63
N GLN A 553 -1.47 -26.26 -19.32
CA GLN A 553 -0.60 -26.29 -20.50
C GLN A 553 -1.20 -25.49 -21.68
N SER A 554 -1.80 -24.33 -21.40
CA SER A 554 -2.34 -23.40 -22.36
C SER A 554 -1.18 -22.58 -22.89
N GLY A 555 -0.60 -23.03 -24.00
CA GLY A 555 0.35 -22.22 -24.77
C GLY A 555 -0.38 -21.04 -25.42
N GLU A 556 0.36 -20.15 -26.05
CA GLU A 556 -0.23 -18.98 -26.75
C GLU A 556 -1.36 -19.36 -27.72
N LYS A 557 -1.28 -20.57 -28.32
CA LYS A 557 -2.31 -21.14 -29.20
C LYS A 557 -3.69 -21.31 -28.52
N ASP A 558 -3.72 -21.55 -27.21
CA ASP A 558 -4.95 -21.84 -26.48
C ASP A 558 -5.69 -20.55 -26.08
N TRP A 559 -5.00 -19.40 -26.21
CA TRP A 559 -5.53 -18.06 -26.00
C TRP A 559 -5.70 -17.27 -27.31
N ALA A 560 -5.36 -17.88 -28.44
CA ALA A 560 -5.47 -17.27 -29.75
C ALA A 560 -6.93 -17.32 -30.24
N ASP A 561 -7.58 -16.16 -30.31
CA ASP A 561 -8.98 -16.02 -30.72
C ASP A 561 -9.19 -14.73 -31.53
N ALA A 562 -9.60 -14.90 -32.79
CA ALA A 562 -9.75 -13.80 -33.74
C ALA A 562 -11.14 -13.14 -33.71
N ARG A 563 -12.06 -13.53 -32.80
CA ARG A 563 -13.45 -13.04 -32.79
C ARG A 563 -13.58 -11.53 -32.65
N TRP A 564 -12.60 -10.84 -32.07
CA TRP A 564 -12.63 -9.37 -32.00
C TRP A 564 -12.69 -8.71 -33.38
N ASN A 565 -12.12 -9.32 -34.42
CA ASN A 565 -12.24 -8.84 -35.81
C ASN A 565 -13.66 -8.90 -36.38
N GLN A 566 -14.57 -9.63 -35.72
CA GLN A 566 -15.97 -9.71 -36.11
C GLN A 566 -16.85 -8.75 -35.30
N ALA A 567 -16.31 -8.16 -34.23
CA ALA A 567 -17.05 -7.26 -33.36
C ALA A 567 -17.28 -5.92 -34.05
N ASP A 568 -18.48 -5.38 -33.93
CA ASP A 568 -18.74 -4.01 -34.30
C ASP A 568 -18.21 -3.07 -33.22
N VAL A 569 -17.00 -2.57 -33.42
CA VAL A 569 -16.34 -1.61 -32.52
C VAL A 569 -16.94 -0.20 -32.53
N GLY A 570 -17.96 0.06 -33.35
CA GLY A 570 -18.56 1.37 -33.52
C GLY A 570 -17.82 2.28 -34.51
N PRO A 571 -18.07 3.60 -34.48
CA PRO A 571 -17.55 4.54 -35.48
C PRO A 571 -16.05 4.85 -35.31
N PHE A 572 -15.47 4.58 -34.14
CA PHE A 572 -14.04 4.74 -33.88
C PHE A 572 -13.51 3.65 -32.95
N MET A 573 -12.18 3.54 -32.87
CA MET A 573 -11.46 2.71 -31.89
C MET A 573 -10.22 3.44 -31.41
N THR A 574 -10.05 3.51 -30.09
CA THR A 574 -8.88 4.09 -29.44
C THR A 574 -7.88 2.99 -29.10
N SER A 575 -6.63 3.16 -29.54
CA SER A 575 -5.56 2.17 -29.36
C SER A 575 -4.19 2.80 -29.62
N ALA A 576 -3.10 2.11 -29.27
CA ALA A 576 -1.82 2.41 -29.88
C ALA A 576 -1.81 1.92 -31.33
N LEU A 577 -1.37 2.77 -32.27
CA LEU A 577 -1.34 2.45 -33.70
C LEU A 577 0.00 2.84 -34.32
N LYS A 578 0.57 1.94 -35.11
CA LYS A 578 1.77 2.22 -35.91
C LYS A 578 1.39 2.71 -37.30
N VAL A 579 1.94 3.86 -37.71
CA VAL A 579 1.77 4.48 -39.02
C VAL A 579 3.16 4.81 -39.58
N GLY A 580 3.58 4.10 -40.62
CA GLY A 580 4.97 4.18 -41.11
C GLY A 580 5.95 3.85 -39.98
N ASP A 581 6.91 4.75 -39.74
CA ASP A 581 7.90 4.61 -38.67
C ASP A 581 7.46 5.19 -37.32
N ARG A 582 6.25 5.76 -37.24
CA ARG A 582 5.72 6.38 -36.02
C ARG A 582 4.75 5.45 -35.30
N THR A 583 4.87 5.39 -33.97
CA THR A 583 3.85 4.80 -33.10
C THR A 583 3.09 5.92 -32.40
N ILE A 584 1.77 5.97 -32.59
CA ILE A 584 0.86 6.89 -31.90
C ILE A 584 0.25 6.12 -30.75
N LEU A 585 0.63 6.43 -29.52
CA LEU A 585 0.25 5.64 -28.35
C LEU A 585 -1.23 5.79 -27.95
N ARG A 586 -1.86 6.90 -28.33
CA ARG A 586 -3.24 7.24 -27.97
C ARG A 586 -4.09 7.53 -29.19
N ALA A 587 -3.87 6.77 -30.26
CA ALA A 587 -4.50 7.00 -31.55
C ALA A 587 -6.01 6.76 -31.46
N ILE A 588 -6.78 7.68 -32.03
CA ILE A 588 -8.22 7.51 -32.25
C ILE A 588 -8.42 7.24 -33.74
N SER A 589 -8.66 5.98 -34.09
CA SER A 589 -8.94 5.57 -35.46
C SER A 589 -10.44 5.71 -35.74
N VAL A 590 -10.81 6.43 -36.80
CA VAL A 590 -12.21 6.69 -37.18
C VAL A 590 -12.51 5.97 -38.49
N LYS A 591 -13.65 5.27 -38.57
CA LYS A 591 -14.12 4.63 -39.80
C LYS A 591 -14.58 5.70 -40.79
N VAL A 592 -14.02 5.68 -42.00
CA VAL A 592 -14.49 6.51 -43.13
C VAL A 592 -14.44 5.69 -44.42
N GLY A 593 -15.48 5.77 -45.24
CA GLY A 593 -15.59 4.95 -46.44
C GLY A 593 -15.47 3.46 -46.13
N ASP A 594 -14.59 2.77 -46.86
CA ASP A 594 -14.26 1.35 -46.63
C ASP A 594 -13.01 1.16 -45.73
N GLY A 595 -12.41 2.24 -45.22
CA GLY A 595 -11.18 2.22 -44.45
C GLY A 595 -11.25 3.09 -43.20
N GLY A 596 -10.26 3.96 -43.00
CA GLY A 596 -10.20 4.80 -41.83
C GLY A 596 -9.21 5.96 -41.91
N VAL A 597 -9.29 6.83 -40.91
CA VAL A 597 -8.28 7.83 -40.60
C VAL A 597 -7.86 7.71 -39.15
N VAL A 598 -6.67 8.20 -38.79
CA VAL A 598 -6.21 8.22 -37.41
C VAL A 598 -5.91 9.64 -36.94
N PHE A 599 -6.53 10.01 -35.82
CA PHE A 599 -6.29 11.27 -35.11
C PHE A 599 -5.33 11.04 -33.94
N ASP A 600 -4.32 11.90 -33.80
CA ASP A 600 -3.43 11.92 -32.65
C ASP A 600 -3.85 13.04 -31.67
N PRO A 601 -4.41 12.71 -30.51
CA PRO A 601 -4.86 13.71 -29.53
C PRO A 601 -3.70 14.44 -28.84
N ALA A 602 -2.46 13.96 -28.93
CA ALA A 602 -1.31 14.67 -28.38
C ALA A 602 -0.96 15.95 -29.17
N ASP A 603 -1.27 15.95 -30.47
CA ASP A 603 -0.99 17.07 -31.38
C ASP A 603 -2.24 17.57 -32.14
N CYS A 604 -3.41 17.02 -31.81
CA CYS A 604 -4.71 17.36 -32.37
C CYS A 604 -4.73 17.37 -33.91
N THR A 605 -4.17 16.33 -34.53
CA THR A 605 -4.03 16.26 -35.99
C THR A 605 -4.33 14.86 -36.54
N ILE A 606 -4.91 14.81 -37.75
CA ILE A 606 -5.02 13.59 -38.55
C ILE A 606 -3.64 13.17 -39.06
N ARG A 607 -3.18 11.97 -38.67
CA ARG A 607 -1.84 11.46 -38.96
C ARG A 607 -1.78 10.57 -40.19
N ALA A 608 -2.86 9.88 -40.54
CA ALA A 608 -2.97 9.13 -41.79
C ALA A 608 -4.42 8.83 -42.15
N GLY A 609 -4.63 8.46 -43.42
CA GLY A 609 -5.87 7.88 -43.93
C GLY A 609 -5.59 6.73 -44.89
N TRP A 610 -6.46 5.72 -44.88
CA TRP A 610 -6.31 4.48 -45.65
C TRP A 610 -7.66 3.95 -46.14
N THR A 611 -7.63 3.14 -47.20
CA THR A 611 -8.82 2.49 -47.81
C THR A 611 -8.63 0.98 -47.86
N GLY A 612 -9.71 0.21 -48.00
CA GLY A 612 -9.64 -1.26 -48.12
C GLY A 612 -9.58 -2.03 -46.80
N GLY A 613 -10.31 -1.55 -45.79
CA GLY A 613 -10.46 -2.18 -44.47
C GLY A 613 -10.05 -1.26 -43.33
N PHE A 614 -10.79 -1.30 -42.21
CA PHE A 614 -10.54 -0.44 -41.04
C PHE A 614 -9.29 -0.86 -40.25
N LEU A 615 -9.44 -1.70 -39.23
CA LEU A 615 -8.34 -2.23 -38.41
C LEU A 615 -8.41 -3.76 -38.36
N ALA A 616 -7.25 -4.39 -38.25
CA ALA A 616 -7.10 -5.82 -38.02
C ALA A 616 -6.49 -6.06 -36.63
N PHE A 617 -7.18 -6.84 -35.81
CA PHE A 617 -6.78 -7.20 -34.46
C PHE A 617 -6.10 -8.57 -34.46
N SER A 618 -5.00 -8.68 -33.71
CA SER A 618 -4.30 -9.96 -33.56
C SER A 618 -5.22 -10.99 -32.90
N PRO A 619 -5.13 -12.29 -33.21
CA PRO A 619 -5.78 -13.32 -32.41
C PRO A 619 -5.10 -13.51 -31.05
N ALA A 620 -3.83 -13.11 -30.90
CA ALA A 620 -3.04 -13.34 -29.68
C ALA A 620 -3.75 -12.76 -28.45
N ARG A 621 -4.09 -13.63 -27.48
CA ARG A 621 -4.90 -13.33 -26.30
C ARG A 621 -6.14 -12.47 -26.57
N TYR A 622 -7.00 -12.92 -27.47
CA TYR A 622 -8.21 -12.20 -27.87
C TYR A 622 -7.94 -10.79 -28.42
N GLY A 623 -6.72 -10.56 -28.94
CA GLY A 623 -6.21 -9.31 -29.47
C GLY A 623 -5.74 -8.28 -28.45
N LEU A 624 -5.63 -8.65 -27.18
CA LEU A 624 -5.37 -7.68 -26.09
C LEU A 624 -3.89 -7.31 -25.92
N ILE A 625 -2.96 -8.12 -26.42
CA ILE A 625 -1.52 -7.93 -26.15
C ILE A 625 -0.74 -7.31 -27.31
N GLU A 626 -1.35 -7.17 -28.49
CA GLU A 626 -0.71 -6.60 -29.66
C GLU A 626 -1.49 -5.37 -30.15
N MET A 627 -0.76 -4.37 -30.64
CA MET A 627 -1.37 -3.21 -31.30
C MET A 627 -2.15 -3.66 -32.56
N PRO A 628 -3.34 -3.11 -32.82
CA PRO A 628 -4.02 -3.33 -34.08
C PRO A 628 -3.17 -2.85 -35.26
N LYS A 629 -3.41 -3.45 -36.42
CA LYS A 629 -2.78 -3.06 -37.68
C LYS A 629 -3.81 -2.39 -38.60
N ILE A 630 -3.35 -1.46 -39.42
CA ILE A 630 -4.15 -0.95 -40.53
C ILE A 630 -4.42 -2.12 -41.48
N ALA A 631 -5.70 -2.44 -41.72
CA ALA A 631 -6.08 -3.55 -42.59
C ALA A 631 -5.94 -3.20 -44.08
N GLY A 632 -6.11 -1.93 -44.42
CA GLY A 632 -6.10 -1.41 -45.77
C GLY A 632 -4.76 -0.82 -46.24
N GLN A 633 -4.82 -0.14 -47.39
CA GLN A 633 -3.69 0.57 -47.98
C GLN A 633 -3.67 2.02 -47.51
N VAL A 634 -2.58 2.44 -46.86
CA VAL A 634 -2.36 3.84 -46.48
C VAL A 634 -2.33 4.70 -47.73
N GLN A 635 -3.30 5.62 -47.81
CA GLN A 635 -3.40 6.58 -48.87
C GLN A 635 -2.52 7.76 -48.55
N PHE A 636 -2.64 8.41 -47.40
CA PHE A 636 -1.75 9.51 -47.02
C PHE A 636 -1.29 9.37 -45.58
N ALA A 637 -0.13 9.95 -45.28
CA ALA A 637 0.40 10.11 -43.94
C ALA A 637 0.97 11.53 -43.78
N LEU A 638 0.99 12.01 -42.55
CA LEU A 638 1.60 13.28 -42.16
C LEU A 638 3.06 13.02 -41.72
N PRO A 639 4.04 13.85 -42.13
CA PRO A 639 5.43 13.67 -41.76
C PRO A 639 5.65 13.87 -40.26
N SER A 640 6.84 13.49 -39.80
CA SER A 640 7.29 13.73 -38.43
C SER A 640 7.32 15.24 -38.12
N GLY A 641 6.80 15.62 -36.96
CA GLY A 641 6.68 17.02 -36.54
C GLY A 641 5.27 17.39 -36.07
N PRO A 642 5.08 18.61 -35.56
CA PRO A 642 3.78 19.10 -35.10
C PRO A 642 2.84 19.33 -36.29
N GLY A 643 1.55 19.05 -36.12
CA GLY A 643 0.55 19.32 -37.16
C GLY A 643 0.12 20.78 -37.21
N TRP A 644 0.00 21.42 -36.05
CA TRP A 644 -0.29 22.84 -35.87
C TRP A 644 0.97 23.62 -35.48
N ASP A 645 1.05 24.90 -35.86
CA ASP A 645 2.13 25.80 -35.45
C ASP A 645 1.90 26.53 -34.11
N ALA A 646 0.93 26.07 -33.32
CA ALA A 646 0.57 26.60 -32.02
C ALA A 646 0.34 25.47 -30.99
N PRO A 647 0.41 25.77 -29.67
CA PRO A 647 0.05 24.80 -28.64
C PRO A 647 -1.39 24.32 -28.82
N VAL A 648 -1.61 23.02 -28.59
CA VAL A 648 -2.93 22.40 -28.74
C VAL A 648 -3.39 21.74 -27.46
N LYS A 649 -4.71 21.63 -27.29
CA LYS A 649 -5.31 20.92 -26.16
C LYS A 649 -6.55 20.15 -26.60
N TYR A 650 -6.48 18.83 -26.54
CA TYR A 650 -7.61 17.95 -26.83
C TYR A 650 -8.68 18.03 -25.73
N ARG A 651 -9.94 18.22 -26.11
CA ARG A 651 -11.09 18.35 -25.19
C ARG A 651 -12.00 17.12 -25.21
N GLY A 652 -12.10 16.43 -26.34
CA GLY A 652 -12.94 15.24 -26.45
C GLY A 652 -13.42 15.01 -27.88
N LEU A 653 -14.42 14.14 -28.02
CA LEU A 653 -15.13 13.94 -29.28
C LEU A 653 -16.64 13.84 -29.07
N HIS A 654 -17.36 14.18 -30.14
CA HIS A 654 -18.81 14.10 -30.27
C HIS A 654 -19.18 13.10 -31.37
N LEU A 655 -20.18 12.27 -31.10
CA LEU A 655 -20.78 11.35 -32.06
C LEU A 655 -22.01 12.00 -32.70
N ALA A 656 -21.77 12.83 -33.70
CA ALA A 656 -22.81 13.60 -34.38
C ALA A 656 -23.29 12.93 -35.67
N GLY A 657 -24.53 12.43 -35.70
CA GLY A 657 -25.05 11.71 -36.86
C GLY A 657 -24.21 10.46 -37.18
N ASN A 658 -23.54 10.39 -38.33
CA ASN A 658 -22.59 9.30 -38.65
C ASN A 658 -21.12 9.72 -38.54
N ARG A 659 -20.83 10.87 -37.94
CA ARG A 659 -19.49 11.46 -37.87
C ARG A 659 -18.94 11.42 -36.46
N VAL A 660 -17.62 11.27 -36.38
CA VAL A 660 -16.84 11.54 -35.18
C VAL A 660 -16.28 12.95 -35.33
N VAL A 661 -16.71 13.86 -34.47
CA VAL A 661 -16.29 15.26 -34.47
C VAL A 661 -15.39 15.49 -33.26
N PHE A 662 -14.11 15.73 -33.50
CA PHE A 662 -13.14 16.08 -32.47
C PHE A 662 -13.31 17.53 -32.04
N GLU A 663 -13.18 17.77 -30.73
CA GLU A 663 -13.12 19.12 -30.16
C GLU A 663 -11.77 19.33 -29.50
N TYR A 664 -11.10 20.44 -29.85
CA TYR A 664 -9.82 20.82 -29.28
C TYR A 664 -9.55 22.33 -29.39
N GLU A 665 -8.47 22.79 -28.76
CA GLU A 665 -7.99 24.17 -28.83
C GLU A 665 -6.67 24.24 -29.60
N VAL A 666 -6.48 25.32 -30.37
CA VAL A 666 -5.22 25.68 -31.06
C VAL A 666 -4.88 27.13 -30.71
N GLY A 667 -3.97 27.32 -29.76
CA GLY A 667 -3.72 28.63 -29.16
C GLY A 667 -4.97 29.19 -28.50
N ASP A 668 -5.56 30.24 -29.09
CA ASP A 668 -6.78 30.91 -28.65
C ASP A 668 -8.05 30.45 -29.40
N ALA A 669 -7.92 29.58 -30.40
CA ALA A 669 -9.04 29.13 -31.23
C ALA A 669 -9.62 27.81 -30.72
N LYS A 670 -10.95 27.74 -30.52
CA LYS A 670 -11.68 26.45 -30.43
C LYS A 670 -11.80 25.87 -31.83
N VAL A 671 -11.56 24.57 -32.00
CA VAL A 671 -11.67 23.86 -33.27
C VAL A 671 -12.60 22.66 -33.11
N LEU A 672 -13.55 22.55 -34.05
CA LEU A 672 -14.28 21.31 -34.32
C LEU A 672 -13.74 20.72 -35.61
N GLU A 673 -13.45 19.42 -35.62
CA GLU A 673 -12.90 18.74 -36.78
C GLU A 673 -13.53 17.37 -36.99
N ALA A 674 -13.89 17.04 -38.23
CA ALA A 674 -14.29 15.70 -38.60
C ALA A 674 -13.72 15.29 -39.96
N SER A 675 -13.41 14.01 -40.08
CA SER A 675 -13.04 13.39 -41.35
C SER A 675 -14.19 12.59 -41.95
N GLY A 676 -14.14 12.37 -43.25
CA GLY A 676 -15.14 11.64 -44.03
C GLY A 676 -14.53 11.10 -45.32
N PHE A 677 -15.34 10.38 -46.09
CA PHE A 677 -14.98 9.86 -47.40
C PHE A 677 -16.15 10.04 -48.36
N GLU A 678 -15.97 10.89 -49.37
CA GLU A 678 -17.02 11.32 -50.30
C GLU A 678 -16.45 11.30 -51.72
N ASP A 679 -17.21 10.76 -52.68
CA ASP A 679 -16.83 10.71 -54.10
C ASP A 679 -15.41 10.16 -54.37
N GLY A 680 -14.99 9.16 -53.58
CA GLY A 680 -13.67 8.53 -53.70
C GLY A 680 -12.52 9.32 -53.09
N MET A 681 -12.80 10.38 -52.34
CA MET A 681 -11.80 11.26 -51.72
C MET A 681 -11.95 11.30 -50.21
N PHE A 682 -10.84 11.47 -49.49
CA PHE A 682 -10.91 11.85 -48.08
C PHE A 682 -11.29 13.32 -47.98
N VAL A 683 -12.22 13.60 -47.08
CA VAL A 683 -12.70 14.93 -46.78
C VAL A 683 -12.42 15.24 -45.32
N ARG A 684 -11.74 16.35 -45.05
CA ARG A 684 -11.49 16.86 -43.71
C ARG A 684 -12.17 18.21 -43.58
N THR A 685 -13.05 18.35 -42.60
CA THR A 685 -13.81 19.58 -42.34
C THR A 685 -13.39 20.16 -40.99
N LEU A 686 -13.06 21.45 -40.96
CA LEU A 686 -12.73 22.19 -39.74
C LEU A 686 -13.65 23.39 -39.57
N GLU A 687 -14.18 23.59 -38.37
CA GLU A 687 -14.77 24.86 -37.92
C GLU A 687 -13.87 25.44 -36.84
N ILE A 688 -13.27 26.60 -37.13
CA ILE A 688 -12.26 27.25 -36.30
C ILE A 688 -12.87 28.53 -35.76
N GLY A 689 -12.93 28.67 -34.45
CA GLY A 689 -13.45 29.85 -33.79
C GLY A 689 -12.62 31.12 -34.06
N PRO A 690 -13.11 32.28 -33.59
CA PRO A 690 -12.36 33.54 -33.67
C PRO A 690 -10.98 33.42 -33.04
N HIS A 691 -9.97 34.03 -33.66
CA HIS A 691 -8.57 33.94 -33.24
C HIS A 691 -7.71 35.10 -33.77
N GLY A 692 -6.75 35.55 -32.97
CA GLY A 692 -6.04 36.81 -33.20
C GLY A 692 -4.78 36.73 -34.06
N ARG A 693 -4.30 35.53 -34.41
CA ARG A 693 -3.06 35.32 -35.19
C ARG A 693 -3.29 34.26 -36.26
N ALA A 694 -2.71 34.43 -37.43
CA ALA A 694 -2.74 33.38 -38.45
C ALA A 694 -2.16 32.07 -37.91
N ARG A 695 -2.71 30.94 -38.39
CA ARG A 695 -2.33 29.57 -38.01
C ARG A 695 -1.89 28.79 -39.23
N ARG A 696 -0.98 27.83 -39.02
CA ARG A 696 -0.56 26.89 -40.06
C ARG A 696 -0.90 25.47 -39.66
N LEU A 697 -1.49 24.75 -40.61
CA LEU A 697 -1.86 23.34 -40.48
C LEU A 697 -1.15 22.52 -41.56
N THR A 698 -0.34 21.56 -41.14
CA THR A 698 0.30 20.60 -42.06
C THR A 698 -0.69 19.51 -42.46
N LEU A 699 -0.79 19.21 -43.76
CA LEU A 699 -1.78 18.29 -44.32
C LEU A 699 -1.25 16.87 -44.54
N CYS A 700 -0.04 16.73 -45.09
CA CYS A 700 0.54 15.45 -45.49
C CYS A 700 2.06 15.55 -45.78
N GLU A 701 2.68 14.44 -46.20
CA GLU A 701 4.02 14.43 -46.80
C GLU A 701 4.09 15.23 -48.11
N THR A 702 5.28 15.76 -48.44
CA THR A 702 5.51 16.59 -49.63
C THR A 702 5.24 15.81 -50.93
N GLY A 703 4.54 16.44 -51.88
CA GLY A 703 4.30 15.87 -53.23
C GLY A 703 2.87 15.39 -53.50
N ARG A 704 1.95 15.48 -52.53
CA ARG A 704 0.51 15.30 -52.75
C ARG A 704 -0.21 16.63 -52.88
N VAL A 705 -1.16 16.70 -53.82
CA VAL A 705 -2.00 17.88 -54.02
C VAL A 705 -3.31 17.69 -53.26
N PHE A 706 -3.66 18.68 -52.45
CA PHE A 706 -4.95 18.79 -51.77
C PHE A 706 -5.67 20.03 -52.27
N SER A 707 -7.00 19.95 -52.37
CA SER A 707 -7.83 21.13 -52.58
C SER A 707 -8.33 21.65 -51.24
N VAL A 708 -8.26 22.96 -51.05
CA VAL A 708 -8.64 23.61 -49.80
C VAL A 708 -9.65 24.72 -50.10
N PHE A 709 -10.79 24.67 -49.44
CA PHE A 709 -11.76 25.76 -49.42
C PHE A 709 -11.61 26.54 -48.12
N GLY A 710 -11.67 27.88 -48.21
CA GLY A 710 -11.67 28.77 -47.04
C GLY A 710 -10.28 29.13 -46.47
N ALA A 711 -9.19 28.64 -47.07
CA ALA A 711 -7.81 28.97 -46.69
C ALA A 711 -6.85 28.80 -47.88
N ALA A 712 -5.66 29.40 -47.80
CA ALA A 712 -4.65 29.34 -48.86
C ALA A 712 -3.67 28.16 -48.62
N PRO A 713 -3.57 27.19 -49.54
CA PRO A 713 -2.55 26.16 -49.46
C PRO A 713 -1.18 26.70 -49.93
N ASP A 714 -0.12 26.37 -49.20
CA ASP A 714 1.29 26.53 -49.58
C ASP A 714 1.97 25.15 -49.50
N GLY A 715 2.08 24.48 -50.65
CA GLY A 715 2.57 23.10 -50.72
C GLY A 715 1.67 22.14 -49.91
N ASN A 716 2.23 21.57 -48.84
CA ASN A 716 1.54 20.65 -47.93
C ASN A 716 1.06 21.32 -46.62
N VAL A 717 1.09 22.66 -46.55
CA VAL A 717 0.64 23.45 -45.41
C VAL A 717 -0.54 24.32 -45.81
N VAL A 718 -1.49 24.53 -44.91
CA VAL A 718 -2.58 25.49 -45.07
C VAL A 718 -2.37 26.65 -44.14
N GLU A 719 -2.33 27.86 -44.69
CA GLU A 719 -2.33 29.09 -43.91
C GLU A 719 -3.77 29.57 -43.67
N ILE A 720 -4.12 29.72 -42.41
CA ILE A 720 -5.43 30.11 -41.92
C ILE A 720 -5.29 31.51 -41.35
N ALA A 721 -5.90 32.49 -42.03
CA ALA A 721 -5.82 33.88 -41.61
C ALA A 721 -6.53 34.11 -40.27
N ALA A 722 -6.01 35.06 -39.47
CA ALA A 722 -6.69 35.53 -38.27
C ALA A 722 -8.11 36.03 -38.61
N SER A 723 -9.08 35.71 -37.76
CA SER A 723 -10.48 36.06 -38.01
C SER A 723 -11.21 36.41 -36.71
N ARG A 724 -12.11 37.40 -36.79
CA ARG A 724 -13.04 37.75 -35.71
C ARG A 724 -14.31 36.92 -35.73
N GLU A 725 -14.58 36.24 -36.84
CA GLU A 725 -15.72 35.33 -37.02
C GLU A 725 -15.21 33.89 -37.19
N PRO A 726 -16.02 32.86 -36.86
CA PRO A 726 -15.64 31.48 -37.13
C PRO A 726 -15.33 31.24 -38.61
N LEU A 727 -14.20 30.59 -38.88
CA LEU A 727 -13.81 30.13 -40.21
C LEU A 727 -14.18 28.67 -40.41
N ARG A 728 -14.47 28.32 -41.66
CA ARG A 728 -14.86 26.98 -42.07
C ARG A 728 -14.01 26.53 -43.24
N ILE A 729 -13.32 25.41 -43.05
CA ILE A 729 -12.34 24.90 -44.00
C ILE A 729 -12.71 23.48 -44.41
N THR A 730 -12.67 23.21 -45.70
CA THR A 730 -12.75 21.85 -46.24
C THR A 730 -11.45 21.54 -46.96
N ILE A 731 -10.85 20.39 -46.66
CA ILE A 731 -9.66 19.87 -47.32
C ILE A 731 -10.03 18.53 -47.96
N THR A 732 -9.70 18.35 -49.24
CA THR A 732 -9.95 17.09 -49.97
C THR A 732 -8.68 16.56 -50.63
N THR A 733 -8.56 15.23 -50.74
CA THR A 733 -7.46 14.57 -51.48
C THR A 733 -7.59 14.64 -53.01
N GLY A 734 -8.56 15.37 -53.55
CA GLY A 734 -8.77 15.50 -55.00
C GLY A 734 -8.96 16.94 -55.47
N ALA A 735 -9.51 17.12 -56.67
CA ALA A 735 -9.38 18.37 -57.44
C ALA A 735 -10.28 19.54 -57.01
N MET A 736 -11.28 19.32 -56.16
CA MET A 736 -12.16 20.39 -55.67
C MET A 736 -12.51 20.21 -54.19
N ALA A 737 -12.62 21.34 -53.49
CA ALA A 737 -13.18 21.45 -52.15
C ALA A 737 -14.30 22.50 -52.17
N SER A 738 -15.39 22.24 -51.46
CA SER A 738 -16.55 23.13 -51.36
C SER A 738 -16.69 23.72 -49.97
N ALA A 739 -17.47 24.79 -49.86
CA ALA A 739 -17.82 25.40 -48.58
C ALA A 739 -18.51 24.38 -47.66
N PRO A 740 -18.01 24.12 -46.45
CA PRO A 740 -18.66 23.17 -45.58
C PRO A 740 -19.83 23.84 -44.85
N ALA A 741 -20.86 23.03 -44.55
CA ALA A 741 -21.90 23.42 -43.61
C ALA A 741 -21.31 23.56 -42.19
N LYS A 742 -22.02 24.29 -41.32
CA LYS A 742 -21.75 24.27 -39.88
C LYS A 742 -21.90 22.84 -39.37
N PHE A 743 -21.06 22.42 -38.41
CA PHE A 743 -21.28 21.15 -37.73
C PHE A 743 -22.64 21.14 -37.04
N ASP A 744 -23.44 20.15 -37.40
CA ASP A 744 -24.61 19.74 -36.64
C ASP A 744 -24.16 18.68 -35.63
N LEU A 745 -24.16 19.03 -34.35
CA LEU A 745 -23.74 18.14 -33.26
C LEU A 745 -24.93 17.38 -32.66
N THR A 746 -26.07 17.35 -33.33
CA THR A 746 -27.26 16.63 -32.82
C THR A 746 -26.95 15.13 -32.69
N PRO A 747 -27.14 14.55 -31.48
CA PRO A 747 -27.11 13.12 -31.22
C PRO A 747 -27.98 12.28 -32.14
N LYS A 748 -27.65 10.98 -32.24
CA LYS A 748 -28.50 10.00 -32.92
C LYS A 748 -28.22 8.59 -32.41
N ALA A 749 -29.27 7.96 -31.88
CA ALA A 749 -29.30 6.54 -31.52
C ALA A 749 -28.68 5.62 -32.58
N ARG A 750 -27.82 4.70 -32.11
CA ARG A 750 -26.98 3.80 -32.92
C ARG A 750 -27.22 2.34 -32.59
N TRP A 751 -27.47 2.03 -31.33
CA TRP A 751 -27.50 0.64 -30.84
C TRP A 751 -28.91 0.06 -30.79
N GLY A 752 -29.92 0.75 -31.29
CA GLY A 752 -31.27 0.20 -31.41
C GLY A 752 -31.82 -0.33 -30.08
N LYS A 753 -32.47 -1.50 -30.11
CA LYS A 753 -33.12 -2.08 -28.93
C LYS A 753 -32.10 -2.73 -27.98
N PRO A 754 -32.27 -2.59 -26.65
CA PRO A 754 -31.50 -3.33 -25.68
C PRO A 754 -31.60 -4.86 -25.82
N VAL A 755 -30.59 -5.57 -25.31
CA VAL A 755 -30.59 -7.03 -25.22
C VAL A 755 -31.17 -7.46 -23.87
N GLU A 756 -32.12 -8.40 -23.89
CA GLU A 756 -32.76 -8.88 -22.68
C GLU A 756 -32.11 -10.17 -22.19
N THR A 757 -31.91 -10.27 -20.89
CA THR A 757 -31.44 -11.48 -20.18
C THR A 757 -32.26 -11.66 -18.91
N ARG A 758 -31.99 -12.71 -18.12
CA ARG A 758 -32.71 -13.00 -16.88
C ARG A 758 -31.71 -13.37 -15.79
N GLY A 759 -31.76 -12.70 -14.65
CA GLY A 759 -30.86 -13.04 -13.55
C GLY A 759 -31.27 -14.33 -12.86
N LEU A 760 -30.35 -14.87 -12.08
CA LEU A 760 -30.51 -16.12 -11.35
C LEU A 760 -30.43 -15.82 -9.86
N LEU A 761 -31.57 -15.89 -9.18
CA LEU A 761 -31.61 -15.81 -7.73
C LEU A 761 -31.03 -17.09 -7.12
N SER A 762 -30.21 -16.91 -6.08
CA SER A 762 -29.71 -17.99 -5.27
C SER A 762 -30.85 -18.68 -4.54
N LYS A 763 -30.76 -20.01 -4.43
CA LYS A 763 -31.65 -20.81 -3.57
C LYS A 763 -31.08 -21.03 -2.18
N GLU A 764 -29.85 -20.57 -1.94
CA GLU A 764 -29.17 -20.76 -0.67
C GLU A 764 -29.78 -19.87 0.42
N LYS A 765 -29.72 -20.36 1.66
CA LYS A 765 -30.15 -19.62 2.85
C LYS A 765 -28.97 -19.66 3.83
N GLY A 766 -28.12 -18.65 3.72
CA GLY A 766 -26.90 -18.50 4.51
C GLY A 766 -26.67 -17.06 4.93
N PRO A 767 -25.61 -16.78 5.71
CA PRO A 767 -25.26 -15.41 6.12
C PRO A 767 -24.87 -14.51 4.94
N TYR A 768 -24.63 -15.08 3.76
CA TYR A 768 -24.42 -14.39 2.49
C TYR A 768 -25.05 -15.24 1.37
N VAL A 769 -25.67 -14.61 0.38
CA VAL A 769 -26.27 -15.23 -0.80
C VAL A 769 -25.76 -14.52 -2.04
N VAL A 770 -25.51 -15.28 -3.12
CA VAL A 770 -24.97 -14.74 -4.39
C VAL A 770 -26.00 -14.92 -5.50
N ASP A 771 -26.60 -13.82 -5.92
CA ASP A 771 -27.42 -13.77 -7.14
C ASP A 771 -26.55 -13.46 -8.36
N THR A 772 -26.96 -13.94 -9.54
CA THR A 772 -26.19 -13.76 -10.78
C THR A 772 -26.96 -12.89 -11.77
N LEU A 773 -26.34 -11.78 -12.20
CA LEU A 773 -26.78 -11.05 -13.39
C LEU A 773 -26.23 -11.77 -14.62
N THR A 774 -27.11 -12.33 -15.46
CA THR A 774 -26.64 -13.07 -16.65
C THR A 774 -26.19 -12.11 -17.74
N VAL A 775 -25.07 -12.45 -18.39
CA VAL A 775 -24.38 -11.61 -19.36
C VAL A 775 -24.80 -12.01 -20.79
N PRO A 776 -25.09 -11.05 -21.70
CA PRO A 776 -25.46 -11.33 -23.08
C PRO A 776 -24.23 -11.67 -23.95
N TYR A 777 -23.61 -12.83 -23.70
CA TYR A 777 -22.48 -13.32 -24.49
C TYR A 777 -22.79 -13.41 -25.99
N GLU A 778 -24.05 -13.72 -26.33
CA GLU A 778 -24.59 -13.54 -27.67
C GLU A 778 -25.28 -12.17 -27.75
N ASN A 779 -24.74 -11.27 -28.57
CA ASN A 779 -25.30 -9.94 -28.77
C ASN A 779 -25.19 -9.51 -30.26
N PRO A 780 -26.05 -8.60 -30.74
CA PRO A 780 -26.10 -8.20 -32.15
C PRO A 780 -24.80 -7.62 -32.70
N TRP A 781 -23.95 -7.05 -31.85
CA TRP A 781 -22.70 -6.40 -32.23
C TRP A 781 -21.50 -7.33 -32.16
N LYS A 782 -21.71 -8.60 -31.77
CA LYS A 782 -20.64 -9.57 -31.52
C LYS A 782 -19.56 -9.00 -30.58
N ALA A 783 -19.95 -8.10 -29.68
CA ALA A 783 -19.07 -7.54 -28.68
C ALA A 783 -18.58 -8.66 -27.76
N LEU A 784 -17.29 -8.68 -27.46
CA LEU A 784 -16.71 -9.65 -26.54
C LEU A 784 -17.02 -9.18 -25.11
N MET A 785 -17.90 -9.91 -24.43
CA MET A 785 -18.38 -9.56 -23.08
C MET A 785 -17.38 -9.92 -21.99
N PHE A 786 -16.12 -9.51 -22.15
CA PHE A 786 -15.05 -9.70 -21.18
C PHE A 786 -15.10 -8.53 -20.20
N LEU A 787 -15.96 -8.68 -19.18
CA LEU A 787 -16.28 -7.60 -18.25
C LEU A 787 -15.07 -7.21 -17.41
N SER A 788 -14.88 -5.91 -17.18
CA SER A 788 -13.65 -5.35 -16.60
C SER A 788 -13.86 -4.29 -15.52
N GLY A 789 -15.05 -3.70 -15.43
CA GLY A 789 -15.39 -2.73 -14.40
C GLY A 789 -16.90 -2.59 -14.27
N ILE A 790 -17.37 -2.32 -13.05
CA ILE A 790 -18.78 -2.14 -12.72
C ILE A 790 -18.92 -1.06 -11.65
N ASP A 791 -19.96 -0.24 -11.77
CA ASP A 791 -20.41 0.67 -10.71
C ASP A 791 -21.90 1.01 -10.92
N PHE A 792 -22.54 1.59 -9.91
CA PHE A 792 -23.99 1.76 -9.84
C PHE A 792 -24.42 3.21 -9.86
N PHE A 793 -25.50 3.47 -10.59
CA PHE A 793 -26.23 4.73 -10.53
C PHE A 793 -27.10 4.78 -9.27
N ARG A 794 -27.50 6.00 -8.87
CA ARG A 794 -28.40 6.19 -7.71
C ARG A 794 -29.76 5.51 -7.85
N ASN A 795 -30.20 5.25 -9.07
CA ASN A 795 -31.46 4.56 -9.35
C ASN A 795 -31.35 3.02 -9.26
N GLY A 796 -30.16 2.47 -9.03
CA GLY A 796 -29.90 1.03 -8.93
C GLY A 796 -29.49 0.35 -10.24
N ASP A 797 -29.54 1.06 -11.38
CA ASP A 797 -28.96 0.54 -12.62
C ASP A 797 -27.43 0.48 -12.49
N ALA A 798 -26.78 -0.38 -13.29
CA ALA A 798 -25.33 -0.54 -13.30
C ALA A 798 -24.73 -0.10 -14.64
N ALA A 799 -23.57 0.54 -14.62
CA ALA A 799 -22.71 0.65 -15.78
C ALA A 799 -21.64 -0.45 -15.71
N VAL A 800 -21.44 -1.18 -16.81
CA VAL A 800 -20.49 -2.29 -16.91
C VAL A 800 -19.60 -2.11 -18.14
N SER A 801 -18.29 -2.13 -17.95
CA SER A 801 -17.32 -2.03 -19.05
C SER A 801 -16.77 -3.39 -19.48
N THR A 802 -16.28 -3.46 -20.72
CA THR A 802 -15.50 -4.59 -21.24
C THR A 802 -14.06 -4.17 -21.52
N ILE A 803 -13.12 -5.11 -21.38
CA ILE A 803 -11.72 -4.89 -21.71
C ILE A 803 -11.49 -4.58 -23.20
N HIS A 804 -12.45 -4.88 -24.07
CA HIS A 804 -12.39 -4.57 -25.50
C HIS A 804 -12.90 -3.16 -25.84
N GLY A 805 -13.33 -2.39 -24.83
CA GLY A 805 -13.63 -0.96 -24.96
C GLY A 805 -15.11 -0.59 -24.98
N ASP A 806 -16.00 -1.50 -24.56
CA ASP A 806 -17.43 -1.23 -24.46
C ASP A 806 -17.84 -0.76 -23.06
N VAL A 807 -18.94 -0.04 -23.00
CA VAL A 807 -19.71 0.22 -21.77
C VAL A 807 -21.17 -0.11 -22.03
N TRP A 808 -21.81 -0.75 -21.07
CA TRP A 808 -23.20 -1.17 -21.10
C TRP A 808 -23.93 -0.63 -19.88
N ILE A 809 -25.15 -0.14 -20.07
CA ILE A 809 -26.07 0.11 -18.96
C ILE A 809 -26.93 -1.14 -18.77
N VAL A 810 -26.96 -1.64 -17.55
CA VAL A 810 -27.75 -2.78 -17.11
C VAL A 810 -28.86 -2.29 -16.20
N SER A 811 -30.10 -2.46 -16.64
CA SER A 811 -31.28 -2.08 -15.88
C SER A 811 -32.19 -3.27 -15.57
N GLY A 812 -33.12 -3.09 -14.62
CA GLY A 812 -33.97 -4.17 -14.10
C GLY A 812 -33.28 -5.01 -13.01
N ILE A 813 -32.27 -4.45 -12.34
CA ILE A 813 -31.60 -5.07 -11.20
C ILE A 813 -32.50 -4.87 -9.96
N ASP A 814 -33.42 -5.81 -9.74
CA ASP A 814 -34.35 -5.81 -8.62
C ASP A 814 -34.28 -7.13 -7.81
N GLU A 815 -35.08 -7.23 -6.75
CA GLU A 815 -35.14 -8.40 -5.88
C GLU A 815 -35.59 -9.70 -6.58
N LYS A 816 -36.17 -9.61 -7.79
CA LYS A 816 -36.72 -10.75 -8.54
C LYS A 816 -35.79 -11.21 -9.65
N LEU A 817 -35.02 -10.27 -10.22
CA LEU A 817 -34.16 -10.46 -11.39
C LEU A 817 -34.87 -11.15 -12.57
N GLU A 818 -36.18 -10.93 -12.72
CA GLU A 818 -37.00 -11.59 -13.74
C GLU A 818 -36.63 -11.15 -15.16
N LYS A 819 -36.15 -9.91 -15.29
CA LYS A 819 -35.78 -9.30 -16.56
C LYS A 819 -34.65 -8.30 -16.38
N LEU A 820 -33.51 -8.57 -17.00
CA LEU A 820 -32.38 -7.68 -17.10
C LEU A 820 -32.29 -7.12 -18.52
N THR A 821 -32.00 -5.83 -18.64
CA THR A 821 -31.93 -5.15 -19.92
C THR A 821 -30.54 -4.54 -20.09
N TRP A 822 -29.83 -4.94 -21.15
CA TRP A 822 -28.47 -4.49 -21.48
C TRP A 822 -28.52 -3.56 -22.68
N LYS A 823 -28.32 -2.27 -22.46
CA LYS A 823 -28.18 -1.26 -23.51
C LYS A 823 -26.70 -0.94 -23.67
N ARG A 824 -26.16 -1.10 -24.89
CA ARG A 824 -24.79 -0.64 -25.18
C ARG A 824 -24.78 0.87 -25.09
N TYR A 825 -23.97 1.41 -24.19
CA TYR A 825 -23.89 2.83 -23.88
C TYR A 825 -22.79 3.52 -24.69
N ALA A 826 -21.59 2.92 -24.69
CA ALA A 826 -20.42 3.46 -25.37
C ALA A 826 -19.54 2.33 -25.94
N THR A 827 -18.69 2.65 -26.90
CA THR A 827 -17.70 1.75 -27.49
C THR A 827 -16.48 2.52 -27.99
N GLY A 828 -15.40 1.81 -28.33
CA GLY A 828 -14.21 2.38 -28.94
C GLY A 828 -13.19 2.92 -27.93
N LEU A 829 -13.38 2.63 -26.64
CA LEU A 829 -12.45 3.01 -25.57
C LEU A 829 -11.23 2.09 -25.56
N TYR A 830 -10.08 2.61 -25.13
CA TYR A 830 -8.83 1.84 -25.13
C TYR A 830 -8.72 1.00 -23.86
N GLN A 831 -9.04 -0.30 -23.95
CA GLN A 831 -8.89 -1.26 -22.84
C GLN A 831 -9.48 -0.74 -21.52
N ALA A 832 -10.80 -0.53 -21.51
CA ALA A 832 -11.51 0.03 -20.38
C ALA A 832 -11.46 -0.91 -19.16
N LEU A 833 -10.51 -0.67 -18.24
CA LEU A 833 -10.21 -1.55 -17.09
C LEU A 833 -10.48 -0.88 -15.74
N GLY A 834 -11.17 0.26 -15.76
CA GLY A 834 -11.72 0.91 -14.58
C GLY A 834 -12.96 1.72 -14.96
N LEU A 835 -13.96 1.70 -14.09
CA LEU A 835 -15.23 2.39 -14.31
C LEU A 835 -15.72 2.93 -12.97
N LYS A 836 -16.21 4.18 -12.95
CA LYS A 836 -16.89 4.78 -11.81
C LYS A 836 -18.06 5.64 -12.23
N ILE A 837 -19.11 5.63 -11.40
CA ILE A 837 -20.21 6.57 -11.45
C ILE A 837 -19.94 7.68 -10.44
N VAL A 838 -19.81 8.92 -10.93
CA VAL A 838 -19.67 10.12 -10.07
C VAL A 838 -20.78 11.08 -10.45
N ASP A 839 -21.65 11.40 -9.49
CA ASP A 839 -22.84 12.24 -9.70
C ASP A 839 -23.77 11.75 -10.84
N ASP A 840 -24.00 10.43 -10.92
CA ASP A 840 -24.72 9.76 -12.02
C ASP A 840 -24.10 10.01 -13.41
N GLN A 841 -22.80 10.23 -13.49
CA GLN A 841 -22.06 10.35 -14.74
C GLN A 841 -21.02 9.23 -14.84
N VAL A 842 -20.89 8.65 -16.04
CA VAL A 842 -19.99 7.51 -16.26
C VAL A 842 -18.58 8.02 -16.57
N TYR A 843 -17.62 7.63 -15.73
CA TYR A 843 -16.19 7.84 -15.96
C TYR A 843 -15.54 6.49 -16.23
N VAL A 844 -14.73 6.43 -17.28
CA VAL A 844 -14.06 5.21 -17.71
C VAL A 844 -12.57 5.45 -17.82
N LEU A 845 -11.80 4.61 -17.16
CA LEU A 845 -10.35 4.55 -17.26
C LEU A 845 -9.98 3.65 -18.44
N GLY A 846 -9.53 4.28 -19.51
CA GLY A 846 -8.80 3.62 -20.57
C GLY A 846 -7.29 3.68 -20.33
N ARG A 847 -6.55 2.91 -21.11
CA ARG A 847 -5.08 2.88 -21.08
C ARG A 847 -4.43 4.20 -21.52
N ASP A 848 -5.20 5.10 -22.10
CA ASP A 848 -4.76 6.40 -22.62
C ASP A 848 -5.24 7.61 -21.81
N ARG A 849 -6.44 7.52 -21.21
CA ARG A 849 -7.08 8.62 -20.49
C ARG A 849 -8.23 8.13 -19.61
N ILE A 850 -8.69 9.02 -18.74
CA ILE A 850 -10.03 8.94 -18.14
C ILE A 850 -10.99 9.71 -19.06
N THR A 851 -12.01 9.02 -19.56
CA THR A 851 -13.07 9.58 -20.40
C THR A 851 -14.34 9.71 -19.59
N LYS A 852 -14.94 10.90 -19.59
CA LYS A 852 -16.29 11.11 -19.08
C LYS A 852 -17.27 10.95 -20.24
N LEU A 853 -18.21 10.02 -20.10
CA LEU A 853 -19.23 9.73 -21.11
C LEU A 853 -20.52 10.45 -20.76
N ARG A 854 -21.14 11.09 -21.75
CA ARG A 854 -22.39 11.84 -21.59
C ARG A 854 -23.38 11.47 -22.66
N ASP A 855 -24.60 11.19 -22.22
CA ASP A 855 -25.80 11.08 -23.03
C ASP A 855 -26.43 12.47 -23.09
N LEU A 856 -26.48 13.07 -24.29
CA LEU A 856 -26.90 14.46 -24.45
C LEU A 856 -28.38 14.60 -24.80
N ASP A 857 -29.02 13.54 -25.30
CA ASP A 857 -30.43 13.55 -25.71
C ASP A 857 -31.34 12.59 -24.89
N GLY A 858 -30.75 11.82 -23.98
CA GLY A 858 -31.43 10.90 -23.07
C GLY A 858 -31.87 9.59 -23.71
N ASP A 859 -31.27 9.18 -24.83
CA ASP A 859 -31.61 7.96 -25.55
C ASP A 859 -30.98 6.67 -24.98
N GLY A 860 -30.15 6.81 -23.95
CA GLY A 860 -29.42 5.72 -23.30
C GLY A 860 -28.11 5.36 -24.01
N GLU A 861 -27.54 6.28 -24.80
CA GLU A 861 -26.25 6.13 -25.48
C GLU A 861 -25.35 7.34 -25.19
N ALA A 862 -24.03 7.13 -25.16
CA ALA A 862 -23.08 8.23 -25.00
C ALA A 862 -22.84 8.90 -26.36
N ASP A 863 -23.14 10.20 -26.44
CA ASP A 863 -22.88 11.04 -27.61
C ASP A 863 -21.59 11.84 -27.49
N ASP A 864 -21.18 12.12 -26.25
CA ASP A 864 -20.02 12.93 -25.96
C ASP A 864 -19.04 12.15 -25.07
N TYR A 865 -17.77 12.21 -25.49
CA TYR A 865 -16.63 11.53 -24.89
C TYR A 865 -15.64 12.62 -24.49
N GLU A 866 -15.85 13.17 -23.30
CA GLU A 866 -15.02 14.25 -22.75
C GLU A 866 -13.68 13.70 -22.24
N ASN A 867 -12.59 14.34 -22.65
CA ASN A 867 -11.25 14.07 -22.15
C ASN A 867 -11.07 14.66 -20.75
N PHE A 868 -11.45 13.91 -19.72
CA PHE A 868 -11.38 14.37 -18.32
C PHE A 868 -9.93 14.49 -17.82
N CYS A 869 -9.13 13.43 -18.00
CA CYS A 869 -7.73 13.44 -17.59
C CYS A 869 -6.89 12.56 -18.52
N ALA A 870 -5.77 13.09 -19.02
CA ALA A 870 -4.87 12.38 -19.92
C ALA A 870 -3.42 12.34 -19.40
N ASP A 871 -3.22 12.55 -18.10
CA ASP A 871 -1.88 12.69 -17.50
C ASP A 871 -1.21 11.33 -17.23
N LEU A 872 -1.97 10.23 -17.35
CA LEU A 872 -1.49 8.87 -17.09
C LEU A 872 -0.49 8.41 -18.15
N PRO A 873 0.72 7.94 -17.79
CA PRO A 873 1.67 7.43 -18.76
C PRO A 873 1.10 6.19 -19.48
N THR A 874 1.34 6.11 -20.78
CA THR A 874 0.91 4.98 -21.62
C THR A 874 2.10 4.48 -22.42
N SER A 875 2.16 3.18 -22.75
CA SER A 875 3.24 2.60 -23.55
C SER A 875 2.70 1.88 -24.78
N ALA A 876 3.60 1.35 -25.62
CA ALA A 876 3.24 0.50 -26.76
C ALA A 876 3.20 -1.00 -26.40
N GLY A 877 3.53 -1.35 -25.16
CA GLY A 877 3.63 -2.75 -24.70
C GLY A 877 2.28 -3.47 -24.63
N GLY A 878 2.30 -4.79 -24.52
CA GLY A 878 1.09 -5.60 -24.31
C GLY A 878 0.78 -5.91 -22.84
N HIS A 879 1.66 -5.53 -21.92
CA HIS A 879 1.66 -6.00 -20.52
C HIS A 879 1.58 -4.87 -19.47
N ASP A 880 1.32 -3.64 -19.91
CA ASP A 880 1.09 -2.46 -19.08
C ASP A 880 -0.41 -2.16 -19.04
N TYR A 881 -1.07 -2.72 -18.04
CA TYR A 881 -2.48 -2.48 -17.79
C TYR A 881 -2.65 -1.31 -16.81
N ILE A 882 -3.61 -0.42 -17.10
CA ILE A 882 -4.04 0.64 -16.18
C ILE A 882 -5.42 0.24 -15.68
N THR A 883 -5.54 -0.08 -14.40
CA THR A 883 -6.76 -0.67 -13.81
C THR A 883 -7.19 0.11 -12.57
N CYS A 884 -8.38 -0.21 -12.05
CA CYS A 884 -8.88 0.27 -10.74
C CYS A 884 -9.02 1.80 -10.68
N LEU A 885 -10.09 2.32 -11.30
CA LEU A 885 -10.50 3.71 -11.11
C LEU A 885 -11.24 3.83 -9.78
N GLU A 886 -10.80 4.72 -8.90
CA GLU A 886 -11.44 5.02 -7.62
C GLU A 886 -11.58 6.54 -7.44
N THR A 887 -12.55 6.94 -6.62
CA THR A 887 -12.70 8.32 -6.15
C THR A 887 -12.07 8.45 -4.77
N ASP A 888 -11.46 9.59 -4.46
CA ASP A 888 -11.04 9.88 -3.09
C ASP A 888 -12.25 9.80 -2.13
N ALA A 889 -12.03 9.21 -0.95
CA ALA A 889 -13.07 8.92 0.05
C ALA A 889 -13.41 10.10 0.97
#